data_AF-A0A0S4WBZ8-F1
#
_entry.id   AF-A0A0S4WBZ8-F1
#
_cell.length_a   1.000
_cell.length_b   1.000
_cell.length_c   1.000
_cell.angle_alpha   90.00
_cell.angle_beta   90.00
_cell.angle_gamma   90.00
#
_symmetry.space_group_name_H-M   'P 1'
#
loop_
_entity.id
_entity.type
_entity.pdbx_description
1 polymer ?
#
loop_
_entity_poly.entity_id
_entity_poly.type
_entity_poly.pdbx_seq_one_letter_code
_entity_poly.pdbx_strand_id
1 'polypeptide(L)'
;MLGGNITERSIRAPADPVASPAGPDTERAGSPQAHRPPATRPAALEGLARPPVCASAGTSMAAVALRQAELPLRALPAAMLQTPEGVVLTKALKYGALLQTLVSDASVSTDKRREHAKRGVEQAKAGIEALSKLSRKGGLPSVAALLGDLLHHLAQAAMVGIKAYHRMLNEEWDARTERFGIRSEHATAMSAYEGLRSALTEKPFQGAMDELASYRAALDHFVEACKPSRPNDSMPARLERNLPAVLSGRVRCRSARQSLDALHLALCGFSLRRIAVVMGLPDLSQRVSALAGAMKYRRDEVETAIRRLDAVAMWYPGAEGAPPERLTVRQLAECKALVRAYRDGIDRVGTQLCMDAAARIEAADTSPLWKTLLEVVEVIARYKGWLDELCDSVRGGDPEPAAAPGTSGQAPVSAPGIASSLPDPADALAVSDTVDPVDAADAAEAAARTEDRGSPAPVRPLAAAPRPPDTRTAVQKQADGLLKRCPVDSETAARFGGDAVAIADAFGKDTRDIERLMGDRKTSAAVVATSMRQEVDGWFERRERLEQVRSGLCAEDPRTGHLTDRLRALDIIDRYVTTWEADAAKCALFPKAKHLERLLEMGEIEHVDAPVPLRSGKDKRNRDRVFEIRIQPRRLSSPDGIEDGDRALPLFVHLHLSRPVDAGKLHTLSYGDFNAVHLKLAAQQGQGRNWEKMMHAMGYRDAKVERAMVGDALLRRLFALAGRDDASASAVAGAPGAH
;
A
#
# COMPACT_ATOMS: atom_id res chain seq x y z
N MET A 1 -1.14 24.75 29.34
CA MET A 1 -2.48 24.20 29.02
C MET A 1 -2.50 23.81 27.55
N LEU A 2 -3.15 22.68 27.21
CA LEU A 2 -3.70 22.33 25.88
C LEU A 2 -4.16 20.87 25.97
N GLY A 3 -5.44 20.67 26.31
CA GLY A 3 -6.08 19.36 26.22
C GLY A 3 -6.25 18.99 24.74
N GLY A 4 -5.24 18.35 24.17
CA GLY A 4 -5.30 17.91 22.78
C GLY A 4 -6.21 16.70 22.65
N ASN A 5 -7.47 16.94 22.26
CA ASN A 5 -8.51 15.92 22.12
C ASN A 5 -8.00 14.63 21.45
N ILE A 6 -8.28 13.51 22.12
CA ILE A 6 -7.54 12.27 21.98
C ILE A 6 -8.24 11.32 21.01
N THR A 7 -7.48 10.80 20.03
CA THR A 7 -7.85 9.65 19.19
C THR A 7 -9.20 9.75 18.48
N GLU A 8 -9.26 10.66 17.52
CA GLU A 8 -10.17 10.55 16.39
C GLU A 8 -9.40 10.60 15.08
N ARG A 9 -9.58 9.70 14.12
CA ARG A 9 -9.95 8.28 14.15
C ARG A 9 -9.29 7.76 12.87
N SER A 10 -8.37 6.80 12.94
CA SER A 10 -7.74 6.29 11.72
C SER A 10 -8.72 5.36 11.01
N ILE A 11 -9.41 5.89 9.99
CA ILE A 11 -10.00 5.11 8.91
C ILE A 11 -11.06 4.09 9.38
N ARG A 12 -12.33 4.54 9.47
CA ARG A 12 -13.47 3.60 9.53
C ARG A 12 -13.71 3.00 8.16
N ALA A 13 -13.96 1.70 8.09
CA ALA A 13 -14.58 1.04 6.95
C ALA A 13 -16.11 1.25 6.93
N PRO A 14 -16.83 0.96 5.83
CA PRO A 14 -18.28 1.10 5.76
C PRO A 14 -19.00 0.25 6.82
N ALA A 15 -20.03 0.82 7.45
CA ALA A 15 -20.98 0.07 8.26
C ALA A 15 -21.91 -0.76 7.35
N ASP A 16 -22.34 -1.94 7.80
CA ASP A 16 -23.43 -2.65 7.11
C ASP A 16 -24.71 -1.76 7.21
N PRO A 17 -25.57 -1.68 6.16
CA PRO A 17 -26.71 -0.77 6.15
C PRO A 17 -27.70 -1.08 7.28
N VAL A 18 -27.89 -0.11 8.17
CA VAL A 18 -28.86 -0.21 9.26
C VAL A 18 -30.27 -0.24 8.68
N ALA A 19 -31.01 -1.32 8.94
CA ALA A 19 -32.45 -1.30 8.75
C ALA A 19 -33.04 -0.22 9.67
N SER A 20 -33.66 0.80 9.08
CA SER A 20 -34.16 1.96 9.80
C SER A 20 -35.03 1.55 10.99
N PRO A 21 -34.80 2.07 12.20
CA PRO A 21 -35.73 1.85 13.30
C PRO A 21 -37.08 2.47 12.93
N ALA A 22 -38.16 1.69 13.05
CA ALA A 22 -39.51 2.25 12.98
C ALA A 22 -39.66 3.29 14.09
N GLY A 23 -40.09 4.50 13.72
CA GLY A 23 -40.32 5.59 14.66
C GLY A 23 -41.47 5.28 15.63
N PRO A 24 -41.54 5.99 16.77
CA PRO A 24 -42.62 5.81 17.73
C PRO A 24 -43.90 6.48 17.26
N ASP A 25 -44.77 5.74 16.56
CA ASP A 25 -46.10 6.23 16.18
C ASP A 25 -46.95 6.47 17.43
N THR A 26 -47.00 7.74 17.82
CA THR A 26 -47.90 8.24 18.87
C THR A 26 -48.68 9.42 18.30
N GLU A 27 -49.78 9.16 17.60
CA GLU A 27 -50.99 9.99 17.73
C GLU A 27 -52.24 9.30 17.17
N ARG A 28 -53.41 9.79 17.59
CA ARG A 28 -54.65 9.01 17.68
C ARG A 28 -55.84 9.82 17.17
N ALA A 29 -56.44 9.41 16.05
CA ALA A 29 -57.79 9.87 15.66
C ALA A 29 -58.47 8.86 14.72
N GLY A 30 -59.77 8.59 14.93
CA GLY A 30 -60.64 7.93 13.94
C GLY A 30 -61.10 6.49 14.25
N SER A 31 -61.93 6.31 15.28
CA SER A 31 -62.89 5.17 15.32
C SER A 31 -64.05 5.45 14.34
N PRO A 32 -64.80 4.43 13.84
CA PRO A 32 -65.78 3.74 14.67
C PRO A 32 -65.75 2.20 14.58
N GLN A 33 -66.12 1.55 15.68
CA GLN A 33 -66.43 0.11 15.71
C GLN A 33 -67.78 -0.19 15.06
N ALA A 34 -67.89 -1.35 14.40
CA ALA A 34 -69.17 -1.99 14.10
C ALA A 34 -69.13 -3.44 14.59
N HIS A 35 -70.10 -3.83 15.41
CA HIS A 35 -70.21 -5.18 15.97
C HIS A 35 -70.61 -6.23 14.92
N ARG A 36 -70.00 -7.42 14.95
CA ARG A 36 -70.65 -8.70 14.61
C ARG A 36 -70.14 -9.85 15.51
N PRO A 37 -70.92 -10.95 15.65
CA PRO A 37 -70.82 -11.85 16.81
C PRO A 37 -69.81 -12.99 16.61
N PRO A 38 -69.47 -13.75 17.68
CA PRO A 38 -68.66 -14.96 17.55
C PRO A 38 -69.39 -16.03 16.74
N ALA A 39 -68.73 -16.57 15.72
CA ALA A 39 -69.26 -17.69 14.95
C ALA A 39 -69.26 -18.97 15.79
N THR A 40 -70.44 -19.53 16.03
CA THR A 40 -70.63 -20.84 16.66
C THR A 40 -70.04 -21.95 15.79
N ARG A 41 -69.39 -22.91 16.43
CA ARG A 41 -68.74 -24.05 15.78
C ARG A 41 -69.80 -25.07 15.33
N PRO A 42 -69.80 -25.55 14.08
CA PRO A 42 -70.68 -26.64 13.67
C PRO A 42 -70.30 -27.94 14.39
N ALA A 43 -71.30 -28.72 14.84
CA ALA A 43 -71.11 -29.97 15.58
C ALA A 43 -70.39 -31.09 14.77
N ALA A 44 -70.15 -30.89 13.48
CA ALA A 44 -69.50 -31.85 12.59
C ALA A 44 -67.96 -31.93 12.71
N LEU A 45 -67.33 -31.19 13.64
CA LEU A 45 -65.86 -31.12 13.78
C LEU A 45 -65.35 -31.39 15.21
N GLU A 46 -66.17 -32.03 16.06
CA GLU A 46 -65.85 -32.23 17.48
C GLU A 46 -64.90 -33.41 17.77
N GLY A 47 -64.53 -34.18 16.74
CA GLY A 47 -63.64 -35.35 16.83
C GLY A 47 -62.21 -35.20 16.30
N LEU A 48 -61.82 -34.04 15.74
CA LEU A 48 -60.47 -33.84 15.20
C LEU A 48 -59.56 -33.14 16.20
N ALA A 49 -58.43 -33.77 16.51
CA ALA A 49 -57.42 -33.27 17.43
C ALA A 49 -56.93 -31.87 17.03
N ARG A 50 -56.68 -31.00 18.02
CA ARG A 50 -56.07 -29.68 17.82
C ARG A 50 -54.78 -29.84 16.99
N PRO A 51 -54.60 -29.10 15.87
CA PRO A 51 -53.26 -28.90 15.35
C PRO A 51 -52.43 -28.17 16.43
N PRO A 52 -51.14 -28.49 16.58
CA PRO A 52 -50.30 -27.79 17.55
C PRO A 52 -50.25 -26.30 17.20
N VAL A 53 -50.39 -25.47 18.23
CA VAL A 53 -50.23 -24.01 18.15
C VAL A 53 -48.91 -23.68 17.45
N CYS A 54 -48.94 -22.71 16.53
CA CYS A 54 -47.79 -22.33 15.70
C CYS A 54 -46.48 -22.24 16.50
N ALA A 55 -45.60 -23.23 16.29
CA ALA A 55 -44.22 -23.11 16.73
C ALA A 55 -43.57 -21.93 16.00
N SER A 56 -42.73 -21.17 16.71
CA SER A 56 -42.01 -20.03 16.12
C SER A 56 -41.19 -20.47 14.90
N ALA A 57 -41.12 -19.63 13.87
CA ALA A 57 -40.47 -19.97 12.59
C ALA A 57 -39.02 -20.44 12.75
N GLY A 58 -38.29 -19.93 13.75
CA GLY A 58 -36.92 -20.37 14.08
C GLY A 58 -36.83 -21.83 14.55
N THR A 59 -37.84 -22.35 15.24
CA THR A 59 -37.86 -23.76 15.72
C THR A 59 -37.94 -24.74 14.55
N SER A 60 -38.64 -24.36 13.47
CA SER A 60 -38.72 -25.15 12.24
C SER A 60 -37.38 -25.17 11.49
N MET A 61 -36.75 -23.99 11.32
CA MET A 61 -35.48 -23.86 10.57
C MET A 61 -34.33 -24.63 11.21
N ALA A 62 -34.18 -24.59 12.54
CA ALA A 62 -33.13 -25.33 13.24
C ALA A 62 -33.29 -26.85 13.10
N ALA A 63 -34.53 -27.35 13.15
CA ALA A 63 -34.82 -28.77 12.95
C ALA A 63 -34.54 -29.23 11.50
N VAL A 64 -34.79 -28.38 10.50
CA VAL A 64 -34.45 -28.64 9.08
C VAL A 64 -32.94 -28.67 8.89
N ALA A 65 -32.21 -27.68 9.42
CA ALA A 65 -30.75 -27.61 9.31
C ALA A 65 -30.04 -28.82 9.96
N LEU A 66 -30.52 -29.27 11.13
CA LEU A 66 -30.01 -30.48 11.78
C LEU A 66 -30.28 -31.74 10.95
N ARG A 67 -31.48 -31.89 10.36
CA ARG A 67 -31.78 -33.03 9.47
C ARG A 67 -30.88 -33.01 8.23
N GLN A 68 -30.61 -31.85 7.65
CA GLN A 68 -29.69 -31.71 6.51
C GLN A 68 -28.26 -32.11 6.89
N ALA A 69 -27.75 -31.69 8.05
CA ALA A 69 -26.43 -32.09 8.56
C ALA A 69 -26.30 -33.59 8.86
N GLU A 70 -27.42 -34.28 9.11
CA GLU A 70 -27.45 -35.73 9.31
C GLU A 70 -27.50 -36.54 8.01
N LEU A 71 -27.91 -35.95 6.88
CA LEU A 71 -28.01 -36.68 5.60
C LEU A 71 -26.66 -37.29 5.15
N PRO A 72 -25.52 -36.56 5.15
CA PRO A 72 -24.22 -37.14 4.81
C PRO A 72 -23.75 -38.23 5.79
N LEU A 73 -24.12 -38.10 7.07
CA LEU A 73 -23.72 -39.03 8.12
C LEU A 73 -24.43 -40.39 8.01
N ARG A 74 -25.62 -40.45 7.41
CA ARG A 74 -26.36 -41.72 7.18
C ARG A 74 -25.66 -42.67 6.21
N ALA A 75 -24.73 -42.18 5.40
CA ALA A 75 -23.92 -43.02 4.51
C ALA A 75 -22.72 -43.68 5.23
N LEU A 76 -22.46 -43.35 6.51
CA LEU A 76 -21.35 -43.88 7.29
C LEU A 76 -21.80 -45.03 8.21
N PRO A 77 -20.97 -46.07 8.42
CA PRO A 77 -21.30 -47.16 9.35
C PRO A 77 -21.52 -46.65 10.78
N ALA A 78 -22.58 -47.12 11.45
CA ALA A 78 -22.90 -46.69 12.82
C ALA A 78 -21.73 -46.90 13.80
N ALA A 79 -20.99 -48.01 13.67
CA ALA A 79 -19.80 -48.29 14.47
C ALA A 79 -18.68 -47.24 14.27
N MET A 80 -18.56 -46.64 13.07
CA MET A 80 -17.60 -45.57 12.80
C MET A 80 -18.01 -44.27 13.49
N LEU A 81 -19.31 -43.95 13.54
CA LEU A 81 -19.83 -42.77 14.24
C LEU A 81 -19.68 -42.83 15.77
N GLN A 82 -19.56 -44.04 16.35
CA GLN A 82 -19.27 -44.25 17.77
C GLN A 82 -17.78 -44.16 18.13
N THR A 83 -16.87 -44.05 17.14
CA THR A 83 -15.46 -43.78 17.41
C THR A 83 -15.26 -42.34 17.93
N PRO A 84 -14.17 -42.05 18.69
CA PRO A 84 -13.87 -40.69 19.12
C PRO A 84 -13.84 -39.68 17.96
N GLU A 85 -13.30 -40.07 16.81
CA GLU A 85 -13.28 -39.21 15.62
C GLU A 85 -14.68 -39.06 14.97
N GLY A 86 -15.49 -40.12 14.95
CA GLY A 86 -16.87 -40.08 14.45
C GLY A 86 -17.79 -39.16 15.25
N VAL A 87 -17.62 -39.14 16.58
CA VAL A 87 -18.33 -38.22 17.49
C VAL A 87 -17.93 -36.77 17.22
N VAL A 88 -16.63 -36.49 17.05
CA VAL A 88 -16.12 -35.14 16.73
C VAL A 88 -16.64 -34.66 15.37
N LEU A 89 -16.60 -35.51 14.34
CA LEU A 89 -17.14 -35.21 13.00
C LEU A 89 -18.64 -34.88 13.05
N THR A 90 -19.42 -35.69 13.75
CA THR A 90 -20.87 -35.49 13.92
C THR A 90 -21.17 -34.17 14.62
N LYS A 91 -20.42 -33.85 15.69
CA LYS A 91 -20.58 -32.62 16.46
C LYS A 91 -20.21 -31.38 15.65
N ALA A 92 -19.17 -31.46 14.81
CA ALA A 92 -18.74 -30.37 13.93
C ALA A 92 -19.80 -30.02 12.88
N LEU A 93 -20.34 -31.02 12.15
CA LEU A 93 -21.36 -30.81 11.13
C LEU A 93 -22.67 -30.25 11.72
N LYS A 94 -23.13 -30.80 12.85
CA LYS A 94 -24.34 -30.30 13.53
C LYS A 94 -24.17 -28.87 14.05
N TYR A 95 -23.01 -28.52 14.59
CA TYR A 95 -22.75 -27.14 15.05
C TYR A 95 -22.68 -26.16 13.88
N GLY A 96 -22.03 -26.54 12.78
CA GLY A 96 -21.95 -25.74 11.57
C GLY A 96 -23.33 -25.37 11.01
N ALA A 97 -24.20 -26.37 10.82
CA ALA A 97 -25.54 -26.16 10.30
C ALA A 97 -26.44 -25.32 11.24
N LEU A 98 -26.24 -25.43 12.57
CA LEU A 98 -26.93 -24.59 13.54
C LEU A 98 -26.38 -23.16 13.63
N LEU A 99 -25.13 -22.92 13.24
CA LEU A 99 -24.45 -21.64 13.50
C LEU A 99 -25.25 -20.44 12.97
N GLN A 100 -25.78 -20.53 11.75
CA GLN A 100 -26.59 -19.45 11.18
C GLN A 100 -27.82 -19.15 12.05
N THR A 101 -28.52 -20.18 12.52
CA THR A 101 -29.69 -20.01 13.41
C THR A 101 -29.33 -19.40 14.75
N LEU A 102 -28.13 -19.67 15.28
CA LEU A 102 -27.62 -19.11 16.54
C LEU A 102 -27.21 -17.63 16.44
N VAL A 103 -26.99 -17.09 15.24
CA VAL A 103 -26.49 -15.71 15.05
C VAL A 103 -27.39 -14.81 14.19
N SER A 104 -28.43 -15.36 13.54
CA SER A 104 -29.38 -14.58 12.73
C SER A 104 -30.40 -13.80 13.57
N ASP A 105 -30.58 -14.17 14.84
CA ASP A 105 -31.44 -13.43 15.77
C ASP A 105 -30.80 -12.06 16.09
N ALA A 106 -31.57 -10.99 15.87
CA ALA A 106 -31.15 -9.61 16.09
C ALA A 106 -30.86 -9.28 17.57
N SER A 107 -31.44 -10.03 18.51
CA SER A 107 -31.20 -9.89 19.96
C SER A 107 -29.86 -10.47 20.42
N VAL A 108 -29.19 -11.27 19.58
CA VAL A 108 -27.89 -11.89 19.92
C VAL A 108 -26.79 -10.85 19.77
N SER A 109 -26.27 -10.38 20.91
CA SER A 109 -25.20 -9.39 20.98
C SER A 109 -23.94 -9.79 20.20
N THR A 110 -23.20 -8.79 19.72
CA THR A 110 -22.01 -8.96 18.89
C THR A 110 -20.93 -9.81 19.57
N ASP A 111 -20.80 -9.71 20.90
CA ASP A 111 -19.90 -10.57 21.70
C ASP A 111 -20.34 -12.04 21.70
N LYS A 112 -21.66 -12.32 21.82
CA LYS A 112 -22.18 -13.69 21.69
C LYS A 112 -21.94 -14.23 20.28
N ARG A 113 -22.18 -13.43 19.23
CA ARG A 113 -21.90 -13.82 17.83
C ARG A 113 -20.44 -14.21 17.65
N ARG A 114 -19.51 -13.44 18.23
CA ARG A 114 -18.06 -13.76 18.27
C ARG A 114 -17.75 -15.07 19.00
N GLU A 115 -18.37 -15.33 20.15
CA GLU A 115 -18.19 -16.58 20.91
C GLU A 115 -18.80 -17.81 20.20
N HIS A 116 -19.87 -17.63 19.42
CA HIS A 116 -20.41 -18.67 18.54
C HIS A 116 -19.50 -18.92 17.34
N ALA A 117 -18.97 -17.87 16.71
CA ALA A 117 -18.01 -17.97 15.61
C ALA A 117 -16.72 -18.71 16.03
N LYS A 118 -16.12 -18.32 17.15
CA LYS A 118 -14.91 -18.96 17.69
C LYS A 118 -15.08 -20.47 17.88
N ARG A 119 -16.15 -20.86 18.60
CA ARG A 119 -16.51 -22.28 18.80
C ARG A 119 -16.79 -22.98 17.47
N GLY A 120 -17.44 -22.32 16.51
CA GLY A 120 -17.68 -22.85 15.17
C GLY A 120 -16.40 -23.19 14.42
N VAL A 121 -15.41 -22.29 14.44
CA VAL A 121 -14.09 -22.51 13.82
C VAL A 121 -13.31 -23.63 14.53
N GLU A 122 -13.31 -23.67 15.86
CA GLU A 122 -12.70 -24.75 16.65
C GLU A 122 -13.32 -26.12 16.30
N GLN A 123 -14.65 -26.20 16.27
CA GLN A 123 -15.38 -27.43 15.95
C GLN A 123 -15.16 -27.86 14.49
N ALA A 124 -15.19 -26.94 13.52
CA ALA A 124 -14.96 -27.26 12.12
C ALA A 124 -13.52 -27.74 11.86
N LYS A 125 -12.50 -27.11 12.48
CA LYS A 125 -11.10 -27.57 12.41
C LYS A 125 -10.95 -28.99 13.00
N ALA A 126 -11.53 -29.25 14.17
CA ALA A 126 -11.53 -30.58 14.78
C ALA A 126 -12.26 -31.62 13.90
N GLY A 127 -13.37 -31.24 13.25
CA GLY A 127 -14.09 -32.09 12.29
C GLY A 127 -13.27 -32.46 11.06
N ILE A 128 -12.51 -31.51 10.49
CA ILE A 128 -11.60 -31.74 9.34
C ILE A 128 -10.47 -32.70 9.75
N GLU A 129 -9.88 -32.51 10.93
CA GLU A 129 -8.84 -33.40 11.45
C GLU A 129 -9.37 -34.82 11.72
N ALA A 130 -10.56 -34.93 12.31
CA ALA A 130 -11.25 -36.19 12.54
C ALA A 130 -11.58 -36.92 11.23
N LEU A 131 -12.08 -36.20 10.22
CA LEU A 131 -12.33 -36.76 8.88
C LEU A 131 -11.03 -37.27 8.22
N SER A 132 -9.92 -36.53 8.35
CA SER A 132 -8.59 -36.96 7.88
C SER A 132 -8.06 -38.22 8.60
N LYS A 133 -8.32 -38.34 9.91
CA LYS A 133 -8.00 -39.55 10.69
C LYS A 133 -8.86 -40.74 10.27
N LEU A 134 -10.17 -40.54 10.08
CA LEU A 134 -11.09 -41.57 9.61
C LEU A 134 -10.77 -42.03 8.19
N SER A 135 -10.52 -41.11 7.25
CA SER A 135 -10.18 -41.43 5.87
C SER A 135 -8.92 -42.28 5.74
N ARG A 136 -7.95 -42.13 6.64
CA ARG A 136 -6.73 -42.97 6.69
C ARG A 136 -6.96 -44.38 7.23
N LYS A 137 -8.06 -44.61 7.97
CA LYS A 137 -8.49 -45.95 8.42
C LYS A 137 -9.25 -46.73 7.32
N GLY A 138 -9.54 -46.08 6.18
CA GLY A 138 -10.09 -46.69 4.97
C GLY A 138 -11.62 -46.67 4.86
N GLY A 139 -12.11 -46.73 3.61
CA GLY A 139 -13.50 -47.12 3.31
C GLY A 139 -14.62 -46.09 3.53
N LEU A 140 -14.34 -44.78 3.65
CA LEU A 140 -15.41 -43.79 3.74
C LEU A 140 -15.99 -43.44 2.34
N PRO A 141 -17.29 -43.67 2.09
CA PRO A 141 -17.96 -43.03 0.97
C PRO A 141 -18.05 -41.51 1.21
N SER A 142 -17.98 -40.73 0.13
CA SER A 142 -18.25 -39.27 0.15
C SER A 142 -17.33 -38.37 1.00
N VAL A 143 -16.08 -38.77 1.29
CA VAL A 143 -15.09 -37.94 2.02
C VAL A 143 -15.01 -36.50 1.47
N ALA A 144 -15.00 -36.34 0.14
CA ALA A 144 -15.01 -35.03 -0.50
C ALA A 144 -16.23 -34.19 -0.08
N ALA A 145 -17.44 -34.76 -0.11
CA ALA A 145 -18.66 -34.06 0.28
C ALA A 145 -18.62 -33.59 1.74
N LEU A 146 -18.23 -34.46 2.66
CA LEU A 146 -18.08 -34.15 4.08
C LEU A 146 -17.02 -33.06 4.32
N LEU A 147 -15.90 -33.10 3.58
CA LEU A 147 -14.87 -32.08 3.64
C LEU A 147 -15.39 -30.74 3.12
N GLY A 148 -16.17 -30.72 2.04
CA GLY A 148 -16.78 -29.50 1.50
C GLY A 148 -17.76 -28.85 2.47
N ASP A 149 -18.60 -29.65 3.14
CA ASP A 149 -19.53 -29.14 4.15
C ASP A 149 -18.77 -28.60 5.38
N LEU A 150 -17.70 -29.27 5.83
CA LEU A 150 -16.84 -28.76 6.90
C LEU A 150 -16.07 -27.50 6.52
N LEU A 151 -15.56 -27.38 5.29
CA LEU A 151 -14.90 -26.18 4.78
C LEU A 151 -15.87 -25.01 4.67
N HIS A 152 -17.11 -25.25 4.22
CA HIS A 152 -18.17 -24.26 4.20
C HIS A 152 -18.48 -23.74 5.61
N HIS A 153 -18.71 -24.64 6.58
CA HIS A 153 -18.95 -24.26 7.97
C HIS A 153 -17.75 -23.54 8.61
N LEU A 154 -16.52 -23.94 8.30
CA LEU A 154 -15.29 -23.27 8.73
C LEU A 154 -15.23 -21.83 8.22
N ALA A 155 -15.49 -21.62 6.92
CA ALA A 155 -15.50 -20.29 6.31
C ALA A 155 -16.66 -19.42 6.84
N GLN A 156 -17.85 -19.99 6.99
CA GLN A 156 -19.01 -19.30 7.57
C GLN A 156 -18.74 -18.85 9.00
N ALA A 157 -18.18 -19.71 9.85
CA ALA A 157 -17.81 -19.37 11.21
C ALA A 157 -16.75 -18.26 11.27
N ALA A 158 -15.72 -18.34 10.42
CA ALA A 158 -14.73 -17.28 10.28
C ALA A 158 -15.36 -15.94 9.84
N MET A 159 -16.24 -15.95 8.84
CA MET A 159 -16.95 -14.74 8.38
C MET A 159 -17.82 -14.11 9.47
N VAL A 160 -18.52 -14.89 10.28
CA VAL A 160 -19.31 -14.37 11.42
C VAL A 160 -18.39 -13.71 12.46
N GLY A 161 -17.24 -14.33 12.78
CA GLY A 161 -16.27 -13.77 13.72
C GLY A 161 -15.61 -12.49 13.21
N ILE A 162 -15.30 -12.44 11.91
CA ILE A 162 -14.80 -11.24 11.22
C ILE A 162 -15.84 -10.13 11.22
N LYS A 163 -17.11 -10.40 10.84
CA LYS A 163 -18.21 -9.42 10.89
C LYS A 163 -18.39 -8.87 12.31
N ALA A 164 -18.34 -9.73 13.33
CA ALA A 164 -18.42 -9.30 14.72
C ALA A 164 -17.30 -8.32 15.09
N TYR A 165 -16.03 -8.68 14.89
CA TYR A 165 -14.91 -7.76 15.17
C TYR A 165 -14.96 -6.47 14.34
N HIS A 166 -15.32 -6.55 13.06
CA HIS A 166 -15.45 -5.39 12.18
C HIS A 166 -16.47 -4.38 12.73
N ARG A 167 -17.65 -4.86 13.13
CA ARG A 167 -18.70 -4.08 13.79
C ARG A 167 -18.25 -3.50 15.13
N MET A 168 -17.57 -4.29 15.96
CA MET A 168 -17.07 -3.87 17.28
C MET A 168 -16.05 -2.73 17.19
N LEU A 169 -15.26 -2.68 16.10
CA LEU A 169 -14.21 -1.69 15.87
C LEU A 169 -14.69 -0.45 15.10
N ASN A 170 -15.59 -0.62 14.13
CA ASN A 170 -16.03 0.49 13.25
C ASN A 170 -17.32 1.16 13.75
N GLU A 171 -18.31 0.36 14.16
CA GLU A 171 -19.67 0.80 14.53
C GLU A 171 -19.80 1.01 16.05
N GLU A 172 -19.48 0.00 16.85
CA GLU A 172 -19.78 -0.02 18.30
C GLU A 172 -18.67 0.57 19.19
N TRP A 173 -17.53 0.97 18.62
CA TRP A 173 -16.33 1.34 19.39
C TRP A 173 -16.55 2.45 20.42
N ASP A 174 -17.28 3.51 20.06
CA ASP A 174 -17.50 4.65 20.98
C ASP A 174 -18.34 4.21 22.19
N ALA A 175 -19.46 3.52 21.97
CA ALA A 175 -20.29 2.96 23.03
C ALA A 175 -19.56 1.92 23.91
N ARG A 176 -18.65 1.12 23.31
CA ARG A 176 -17.82 0.15 24.03
C ARG A 176 -16.71 0.81 24.87
N THR A 177 -16.31 2.04 24.55
CA THR A 177 -15.18 2.73 25.19
C THR A 177 -15.55 3.93 26.06
N GLU A 178 -16.83 4.32 26.09
CA GLU A 178 -17.39 5.27 27.04
C GLU A 178 -17.00 4.95 28.49
N ARG A 179 -17.18 3.69 28.92
CA ARG A 179 -16.80 3.19 30.25
C ARG A 179 -15.31 3.33 30.60
N PHE A 180 -14.46 3.50 29.59
CA PHE A 180 -13.02 3.63 29.73
C PHE A 180 -12.56 5.10 29.69
N GLY A 181 -13.48 6.07 29.63
CA GLY A 181 -13.18 7.50 29.73
C GLY A 181 -12.34 8.07 28.58
N ILE A 182 -12.18 7.34 27.48
CA ILE A 182 -11.28 7.70 26.36
C ILE A 182 -11.70 9.02 25.68
N ARG A 183 -12.99 9.38 25.76
CA ARG A 183 -13.60 10.55 25.13
C ARG A 183 -14.37 11.47 26.10
N SER A 184 -14.00 11.51 27.37
CA SER A 184 -14.52 12.56 28.27
C SER A 184 -14.00 13.94 27.85
N GLU A 185 -14.79 15.00 28.02
CA GLU A 185 -14.32 16.41 27.91
C GLU A 185 -13.14 16.70 28.86
N HIS A 186 -13.02 15.91 29.92
CA HIS A 186 -11.96 15.99 30.94
C HIS A 186 -10.85 14.94 30.69
N ALA A 187 -10.84 14.24 29.56
CA ALA A 187 -9.88 13.19 29.27
C ALA A 187 -8.45 13.74 29.16
N THR A 188 -7.57 13.23 30.02
CA THR A 188 -6.14 13.53 29.97
C THR A 188 -5.42 12.54 29.07
N ALA A 189 -4.19 12.88 28.66
CA ALA A 189 -3.30 11.94 27.97
C ALA A 189 -3.07 10.63 28.76
N MET A 190 -3.23 10.65 30.09
CA MET A 190 -3.09 9.46 30.93
C MET A 190 -4.38 8.63 30.99
N SER A 191 -5.55 9.26 31.18
CA SER A 191 -6.82 8.52 31.23
C SER A 191 -7.14 7.84 29.90
N ALA A 192 -6.81 8.49 28.76
CA ALA A 192 -6.98 7.84 27.46
C ALA A 192 -5.95 6.75 27.18
N TYR A 193 -4.70 6.88 27.65
CA TYR A 193 -3.71 5.78 27.62
C TYR A 193 -4.21 4.57 28.41
N GLU A 194 -4.68 4.79 29.64
CA GLU A 194 -5.18 3.72 30.51
C GLU A 194 -6.45 3.09 29.95
N GLY A 195 -7.40 3.90 29.49
CA GLY A 195 -8.63 3.43 28.86
C GLY A 195 -8.39 2.62 27.58
N LEU A 196 -7.49 3.09 26.70
CA LEU A 196 -7.13 2.37 25.47
C LEU A 196 -6.36 1.08 25.78
N ARG A 197 -5.45 1.11 26.77
CA ARG A 197 -4.74 -0.08 27.25
C ARG A 197 -5.73 -1.11 27.81
N SER A 198 -6.67 -0.70 28.67
CA SER A 198 -7.71 -1.60 29.19
C SER A 198 -8.60 -2.14 28.08
N ALA A 199 -9.07 -1.29 27.16
CA ALA A 199 -9.89 -1.72 26.02
C ALA A 199 -9.21 -2.81 25.19
N LEU A 200 -7.90 -2.69 24.90
CA LEU A 200 -7.15 -3.67 24.09
C LEU A 200 -6.68 -4.90 24.88
N THR A 201 -6.50 -4.81 26.21
CA THR A 201 -6.02 -5.94 27.04
C THR A 201 -7.13 -6.76 27.69
N GLU A 202 -8.34 -6.22 27.80
CA GLU A 202 -9.52 -6.92 28.30
C GLU A 202 -10.32 -7.62 27.19
N LYS A 203 -11.23 -8.53 27.58
CA LYS A 203 -12.24 -9.03 26.65
C LYS A 203 -13.14 -7.86 26.19
N PRO A 204 -13.48 -7.77 24.90
CA PRO A 204 -13.35 -8.83 23.88
C PRO A 204 -12.12 -8.71 22.95
N PHE A 205 -11.26 -7.71 23.13
CA PHE A 205 -10.14 -7.43 22.23
C PHE A 205 -8.84 -8.16 22.59
N GLN A 206 -8.74 -8.69 23.82
CA GLN A 206 -7.69 -9.62 24.24
C GLN A 206 -7.55 -10.77 23.24
N GLY A 207 -6.41 -10.84 22.54
CA GLY A 207 -6.11 -11.87 21.53
C GLY A 207 -6.83 -11.70 20.18
N ALA A 208 -7.48 -10.55 19.92
CA ALA A 208 -8.27 -10.33 18.70
C ALA A 208 -7.43 -10.41 17.41
N MET A 209 -6.16 -9.99 17.44
CA MET A 209 -5.27 -10.09 16.28
C MET A 209 -4.99 -11.54 15.87
N ASP A 210 -4.78 -12.43 16.85
CA ASP A 210 -4.57 -13.87 16.61
C ASP A 210 -5.87 -14.56 16.19
N GLU A 211 -7.00 -14.16 16.77
CA GLU A 211 -8.32 -14.69 16.42
C GLU A 211 -8.69 -14.30 14.97
N LEU A 212 -8.46 -13.05 14.57
CA LEU A 212 -8.61 -12.59 13.18
C LEU A 212 -7.61 -13.25 12.22
N ALA A 213 -6.36 -13.49 12.63
CA ALA A 213 -5.40 -14.24 11.81
C ALA A 213 -5.85 -15.69 11.59
N SER A 214 -6.37 -16.35 12.63
CA SER A 214 -6.98 -17.69 12.55
C SER A 214 -8.21 -17.72 11.64
N TYR A 215 -9.03 -16.66 11.64
CA TYR A 215 -10.16 -16.50 10.71
C TYR A 215 -9.69 -16.26 9.27
N ARG A 216 -8.68 -15.42 9.04
CA ARG A 216 -8.11 -15.21 7.69
C ARG A 216 -7.54 -16.51 7.11
N ALA A 217 -6.77 -17.27 7.89
CA ALA A 217 -6.24 -18.57 7.47
C ALA A 217 -7.35 -19.60 7.14
N ALA A 218 -8.50 -19.54 7.85
CA ALA A 218 -9.66 -20.36 7.54
C ALA A 218 -10.32 -19.98 6.19
N LEU A 219 -10.40 -18.69 5.87
CA LEU A 219 -10.87 -18.22 4.55
C LEU A 219 -9.87 -18.53 3.44
N ASP A 220 -8.57 -18.38 3.68
CA ASP A 220 -7.53 -18.72 2.71
C ASP A 220 -7.56 -20.22 2.38
N HIS A 221 -7.73 -21.10 3.37
CA HIS A 221 -7.90 -22.55 3.15
C HIS A 221 -9.14 -22.88 2.29
N PHE A 222 -10.25 -22.15 2.48
CA PHE A 222 -11.44 -22.28 1.62
C PHE A 222 -11.13 -21.88 0.16
N VAL A 223 -10.42 -20.77 -0.05
CA VAL A 223 -10.04 -20.29 -1.40
C VAL A 223 -9.10 -21.27 -2.09
N GLU A 224 -8.13 -21.84 -1.37
CA GLU A 224 -7.24 -22.88 -1.93
C GLU A 224 -8.03 -24.14 -2.31
N ALA A 225 -9.01 -24.55 -1.49
CA ALA A 225 -9.89 -25.69 -1.79
C ALA A 225 -10.86 -25.45 -2.97
N CYS A 226 -11.04 -24.20 -3.42
CA CYS A 226 -11.77 -23.88 -4.65
C CYS A 226 -10.93 -24.09 -5.91
N LYS A 227 -9.61 -24.31 -5.81
CA LYS A 227 -8.76 -24.53 -6.99
C LYS A 227 -8.87 -25.99 -7.46
N PRO A 228 -9.12 -26.25 -8.75
CA PRO A 228 -9.26 -27.61 -9.25
C PRO A 228 -7.93 -28.36 -9.13
N SER A 229 -7.91 -29.39 -8.27
CA SER A 229 -6.71 -30.22 -8.04
C SER A 229 -6.59 -31.36 -9.05
N ARG A 230 -7.69 -31.74 -9.72
CA ARG A 230 -7.76 -32.77 -10.77
C ARG A 230 -8.88 -32.43 -11.76
N PRO A 231 -8.81 -32.87 -13.03
CA PRO A 231 -9.96 -32.84 -13.92
C PRO A 231 -11.11 -33.68 -13.31
N ASN A 232 -12.34 -33.18 -13.44
CA ASN A 232 -13.58 -33.75 -12.87
C ASN A 232 -13.68 -33.77 -11.33
N ASP A 233 -12.93 -32.91 -10.62
CA ASP A 233 -13.18 -32.70 -9.19
C ASP A 233 -14.52 -31.96 -8.97
N SER A 234 -15.41 -32.56 -8.17
CA SER A 234 -16.74 -32.01 -7.87
C SER A 234 -16.74 -31.05 -6.67
N MET A 235 -15.61 -30.94 -5.96
CA MET A 235 -15.45 -30.04 -4.81
C MET A 235 -15.42 -28.56 -5.18
N PRO A 236 -14.58 -28.10 -6.14
CA PRO A 236 -14.55 -26.71 -6.58
C PRO A 236 -15.94 -26.15 -6.90
N ALA A 237 -16.71 -26.84 -7.76
CA ALA A 237 -18.05 -26.41 -8.19
C ALA A 237 -19.06 -26.26 -7.02
N ARG A 238 -18.90 -27.01 -5.92
CA ARG A 238 -19.72 -26.83 -4.71
C ARG A 238 -19.32 -25.62 -3.88
N LEU A 239 -18.03 -25.30 -3.82
CA LEU A 239 -17.49 -24.21 -3.01
C LEU A 239 -17.59 -22.85 -3.73
N GLU A 240 -17.44 -22.83 -5.06
CA GLU A 240 -17.48 -21.65 -5.93
C GLU A 240 -18.66 -20.71 -5.67
N ARG A 241 -19.86 -21.25 -5.40
CA ARG A 241 -21.06 -20.45 -5.08
C ARG A 241 -20.85 -19.49 -3.90
N ASN A 242 -20.00 -19.85 -2.93
CA ASN A 242 -19.71 -19.04 -1.75
C ASN A 242 -18.40 -18.24 -1.87
N LEU A 243 -17.61 -18.45 -2.92
CA LEU A 243 -16.31 -17.81 -3.11
C LEU A 243 -16.38 -16.27 -3.08
N PRO A 244 -17.36 -15.57 -3.70
CA PRO A 244 -17.47 -14.11 -3.62
C PRO A 244 -17.67 -13.60 -2.18
N ALA A 245 -18.50 -14.29 -1.39
CA ALA A 245 -18.72 -13.96 0.02
C ALA A 245 -17.46 -14.19 0.86
N VAL A 246 -16.71 -15.25 0.60
CA VAL A 246 -15.43 -15.55 1.27
C VAL A 246 -14.36 -14.50 0.92
N LEU A 247 -14.25 -14.08 -0.34
CA LEU A 247 -13.35 -13.00 -0.74
C LEU A 247 -13.71 -11.66 -0.06
N SER A 248 -15.00 -11.32 0.00
CA SER A 248 -15.52 -10.18 0.76
C SER A 248 -15.20 -10.27 2.27
N GLY A 249 -15.25 -11.50 2.83
CA GLY A 249 -14.80 -11.80 4.19
C GLY A 249 -13.31 -11.54 4.42
N ARG A 250 -12.44 -11.84 3.44
CA ARG A 250 -10.99 -11.55 3.51
C ARG A 250 -10.73 -10.05 3.61
N VAL A 251 -11.46 -9.24 2.84
CA VAL A 251 -11.38 -7.76 2.87
C VAL A 251 -11.88 -7.20 4.21
N ARG A 252 -13.02 -7.66 4.73
CA ARG A 252 -13.48 -7.30 6.09
C ARG A 252 -12.47 -7.69 7.18
N CYS A 253 -11.77 -8.81 7.02
CA CYS A 253 -10.73 -9.21 7.98
C CYS A 253 -9.51 -8.29 7.93
N ARG A 254 -9.06 -7.88 6.74
CA ARG A 254 -8.01 -6.87 6.54
C ARG A 254 -8.40 -5.55 7.21
N SER A 255 -9.64 -5.09 7.00
CA SER A 255 -10.19 -3.88 7.64
C SER A 255 -10.15 -3.97 9.18
N ALA A 256 -10.69 -5.03 9.78
CA ALA A 256 -10.68 -5.19 11.23
C ALA A 256 -9.25 -5.20 11.83
N ARG A 257 -8.29 -5.82 11.14
CA ARG A 257 -6.87 -5.82 11.55
C ARG A 257 -6.23 -4.43 11.40
N GLN A 258 -6.56 -3.70 10.33
CA GLN A 258 -6.14 -2.31 10.13
C GLN A 258 -6.64 -1.40 11.27
N SER A 259 -7.91 -1.50 11.66
CA SER A 259 -8.47 -0.74 12.78
C SER A 259 -7.77 -1.08 14.10
N LEU A 260 -7.46 -2.36 14.36
CA LEU A 260 -6.70 -2.77 15.54
C LEU A 260 -5.26 -2.25 15.53
N ASP A 261 -4.52 -2.37 14.42
CA ASP A 261 -3.15 -1.85 14.35
C ASP A 261 -3.11 -0.31 14.48
N ALA A 262 -4.13 0.42 13.99
CA ALA A 262 -4.26 1.86 14.25
C ALA A 262 -4.44 2.20 15.75
N LEU A 263 -5.24 1.41 16.47
CA LEU A 263 -5.42 1.56 17.92
C LEU A 263 -4.14 1.22 18.70
N HIS A 264 -3.40 0.18 18.29
CA HIS A 264 -2.09 -0.13 18.86
C HIS A 264 -1.08 1.00 18.59
N LEU A 265 -1.07 1.59 17.39
CA LEU A 265 -0.16 2.69 17.06
C LEU A 265 -0.41 3.92 17.94
N ALA A 266 -1.68 4.24 18.21
CA ALA A 266 -2.06 5.29 19.16
C ALA A 266 -1.59 4.96 20.59
N LEU A 267 -1.78 3.72 21.06
CA LEU A 267 -1.32 3.27 22.38
C LEU A 267 0.20 3.39 22.52
N CYS A 268 0.96 2.94 21.52
CA CYS A 268 2.42 3.07 21.49
C CYS A 268 2.86 4.54 21.46
N GLY A 269 2.14 5.42 20.75
CA GLY A 269 2.37 6.87 20.78
C GLY A 269 2.22 7.47 22.18
N PHE A 270 1.19 7.09 22.93
CA PHE A 270 1.04 7.50 24.34
C PHE A 270 2.16 6.94 25.22
N SER A 271 2.52 5.65 25.06
CA SER A 271 3.65 5.04 25.77
C SER A 271 4.95 5.80 25.54
N LEU A 272 5.31 6.08 24.29
CA LEU A 272 6.53 6.81 23.94
C LEU A 272 6.52 8.24 24.47
N ARG A 273 5.40 8.98 24.39
CA ARG A 273 5.31 10.33 24.97
C ARG A 273 5.51 10.30 26.49
N ARG A 274 4.94 9.33 27.20
CA ARG A 274 5.17 9.17 28.65
C ARG A 274 6.61 8.84 28.97
N ILE A 275 7.22 7.91 28.23
CA ILE A 275 8.64 7.54 28.37
C ILE A 275 9.54 8.75 28.10
N ALA A 276 9.24 9.55 27.07
CA ALA A 276 9.97 10.77 26.74
C ALA A 276 9.93 11.80 27.90
N VAL A 277 8.78 11.98 28.55
CA VAL A 277 8.66 12.85 29.74
C VAL A 277 9.48 12.30 30.91
N VAL A 278 9.35 11.00 31.23
CA VAL A 278 10.06 10.36 32.36
C VAL A 278 11.58 10.37 32.17
N MET A 279 12.05 10.22 30.93
CA MET A 279 13.48 10.21 30.60
C MET A 279 14.05 11.60 30.25
N GLY A 280 13.25 12.66 30.26
CA GLY A 280 13.71 14.01 29.91
C GLY A 280 14.15 14.18 28.45
N LEU A 281 13.46 13.53 27.50
CA LEU A 281 13.81 13.48 26.07
C LEU A 281 12.85 14.36 25.23
N PRO A 282 13.06 15.69 25.12
CA PRO A 282 12.15 16.58 24.40
C PRO A 282 12.01 16.22 22.91
N ASP A 283 13.11 15.90 22.23
CA ASP A 283 13.10 15.57 20.80
C ASP A 283 12.29 14.29 20.51
N LEU A 284 12.31 13.32 21.43
CA LEU A 284 11.48 12.11 21.33
C LEU A 284 9.99 12.50 21.41
N SER A 285 9.63 13.41 22.32
CA SER A 285 8.26 13.94 22.41
C SER A 285 7.86 14.70 21.14
N GLN A 286 8.78 15.46 20.52
CA GLN A 286 8.57 16.11 19.23
C GLN A 286 8.35 15.10 18.11
N ARG A 287 9.18 14.06 17.98
CA ARG A 287 9.03 13.01 16.95
C ARG A 287 7.75 12.18 17.13
N VAL A 288 7.35 11.87 18.36
CA VAL A 288 6.05 11.23 18.65
C VAL A 288 4.89 12.16 18.24
N SER A 289 5.05 13.47 18.43
CA SER A 289 4.05 14.46 17.99
C SER A 289 3.99 14.57 16.46
N ALA A 290 5.13 14.45 15.77
CA ALA A 290 5.18 14.36 14.30
C ALA A 290 4.50 13.08 13.78
N LEU A 291 4.69 11.93 14.44
CA LEU A 291 3.98 10.69 14.08
C LEU A 291 2.46 10.84 14.25
N ALA A 292 2.02 11.46 15.34
CA ALA A 292 0.61 11.80 15.54
C ALA A 292 0.09 12.82 14.51
N GLY A 293 0.95 13.69 13.98
CA GLY A 293 0.65 14.58 12.85
C GLY A 293 0.49 13.83 11.53
N ALA A 294 1.40 12.90 11.21
CA ALA A 294 1.31 12.04 10.02
C ALA A 294 0.03 11.19 10.03
N MET A 295 -0.35 10.63 11.20
CA MET A 295 -1.63 9.91 11.36
C MET A 295 -2.88 10.79 11.14
N LYS A 296 -2.76 12.13 11.20
CA LYS A 296 -3.82 13.11 10.96
C LYS A 296 -3.78 13.73 9.56
N TYR A 297 -2.79 13.38 8.73
CA TYR A 297 -2.65 13.91 7.37
C TYR A 297 -3.92 13.69 6.55
N ARG A 298 -4.55 14.79 6.08
CA ARG A 298 -5.79 14.81 5.27
C ARG A 298 -6.85 13.82 5.77
N ARG A 299 -6.98 13.72 7.10
CA ARG A 299 -7.67 12.63 7.81
C ARG A 299 -9.01 12.24 7.17
N ASP A 300 -9.91 13.20 7.00
CA ASP A 300 -11.29 12.92 6.56
C ASP A 300 -11.36 12.51 5.08
N GLU A 301 -10.42 12.99 4.26
CA GLU A 301 -10.27 12.61 2.86
C GLU A 301 -9.68 11.19 2.73
N VAL A 302 -8.64 10.87 3.52
CA VAL A 302 -8.04 9.53 3.59
C VAL A 302 -9.05 8.51 4.10
N GLU A 303 -9.80 8.85 5.15
CA GLU A 303 -10.89 8.03 5.68
C GLU A 303 -11.98 7.82 4.61
N THR A 304 -12.35 8.86 3.85
CA THR A 304 -13.32 8.75 2.75
C THR A 304 -12.81 7.89 1.59
N ALA A 305 -11.54 8.04 1.20
CA ALA A 305 -10.92 7.24 0.16
C ALA A 305 -10.89 5.75 0.52
N ILE A 306 -10.56 5.42 1.77
CA ILE A 306 -10.55 4.02 2.21
C ILE A 306 -11.95 3.45 2.34
N ARG A 307 -12.93 4.21 2.87
CA ARG A 307 -14.35 3.79 2.83
C ARG A 307 -14.82 3.44 1.42
N ARG A 308 -14.43 4.26 0.44
CA ARG A 308 -14.75 4.06 -0.99
C ARG A 308 -14.10 2.80 -1.55
N LEU A 309 -12.80 2.59 -1.32
CA LEU A 309 -12.09 1.39 -1.76
C LEU A 309 -12.62 0.12 -1.08
N ASP A 310 -12.87 0.17 0.23
CA ASP A 310 -13.44 -0.96 0.98
C ASP A 310 -14.87 -1.28 0.52
N ALA A 311 -15.72 -0.28 0.25
CA ALA A 311 -17.08 -0.52 -0.24
C ALA A 311 -17.06 -1.25 -1.60
N VAL A 312 -16.12 -0.91 -2.49
CA VAL A 312 -15.92 -1.62 -3.77
C VAL A 312 -15.35 -3.02 -3.55
N ALA A 313 -14.33 -3.19 -2.69
CA ALA A 313 -13.68 -4.47 -2.44
C ALA A 313 -14.54 -5.47 -1.64
N MET A 314 -15.45 -4.99 -0.78
CA MET A 314 -16.35 -5.83 0.02
C MET A 314 -17.64 -6.21 -0.72
N TRP A 315 -18.04 -5.52 -1.79
CA TRP A 315 -19.29 -5.81 -2.47
C TRP A 315 -19.20 -7.01 -3.44
N TYR A 316 -20.27 -7.79 -3.52
CA TYR A 316 -20.43 -8.88 -4.47
C TYR A 316 -21.92 -9.11 -4.80
N PRO A 317 -22.26 -9.74 -5.95
CA PRO A 317 -23.64 -10.10 -6.27
C PRO A 317 -24.24 -11.04 -5.21
N GLY A 318 -25.31 -10.59 -4.54
CA GLY A 318 -25.93 -11.31 -3.43
C GLY A 318 -25.44 -10.93 -2.03
N ALA A 319 -24.60 -9.89 -1.90
CA ALA A 319 -24.35 -9.24 -0.62
C ALA A 319 -25.60 -8.56 -0.04
N GLU A 320 -25.67 -8.42 1.28
CA GLU A 320 -26.67 -7.59 1.96
C GLU A 320 -26.41 -6.10 1.68
N GLY A 321 -27.44 -5.36 1.26
CA GLY A 321 -27.36 -3.93 0.98
C GLY A 321 -27.33 -3.55 -0.51
N ALA A 322 -27.41 -2.25 -0.78
CA ALA A 322 -27.30 -1.71 -2.13
C ALA A 322 -25.85 -1.84 -2.68
N PRO A 323 -25.66 -1.94 -4.00
CA PRO A 323 -24.33 -1.82 -4.59
C PRO A 323 -23.70 -0.45 -4.27
N PRO A 324 -22.37 -0.39 -4.06
CA PRO A 324 -21.67 0.86 -3.85
C PRO A 324 -21.74 1.76 -5.09
N GLU A 325 -21.50 3.05 -4.88
CA GLU A 325 -21.31 4.02 -5.97
C GLU A 325 -20.24 3.53 -6.95
N ARG A 326 -20.55 3.54 -8.26
CA ARG A 326 -19.57 3.16 -9.29
C ARG A 326 -18.52 4.26 -9.46
N LEU A 327 -17.36 4.06 -8.84
CA LEU A 327 -16.21 4.93 -9.00
C LEU A 327 -15.64 4.82 -10.42
N THR A 328 -15.32 5.97 -11.03
CA THR A 328 -14.56 6.04 -12.28
C THR A 328 -13.11 5.60 -12.07
N VAL A 329 -12.42 5.21 -13.16
CA VAL A 329 -10.98 4.86 -13.13
C VAL A 329 -10.14 5.99 -12.51
N ARG A 330 -10.48 7.25 -12.82
CA ARG A 330 -9.86 8.44 -12.23
C ARG A 330 -10.08 8.53 -10.72
N GLN A 331 -11.32 8.40 -10.24
CA GLN A 331 -11.61 8.44 -8.80
C GLN A 331 -10.95 7.28 -8.04
N LEU A 332 -10.82 6.10 -8.66
CA LEU A 332 -10.05 4.98 -8.09
C LEU A 332 -8.57 5.33 -7.96
N ALA A 333 -7.97 5.91 -9.00
CA ALA A 333 -6.58 6.36 -8.97
C ALA A 333 -6.35 7.44 -7.91
N GLU A 334 -7.23 8.45 -7.81
CA GLU A 334 -7.20 9.51 -6.79
C GLU A 334 -7.29 8.93 -5.37
N CYS A 335 -8.20 7.98 -5.12
CA CYS A 335 -8.30 7.29 -3.83
C CYS A 335 -7.02 6.48 -3.51
N LYS A 336 -6.49 5.69 -4.46
CA LYS A 336 -5.26 4.91 -4.26
C LYS A 336 -4.05 5.80 -4.02
N ALA A 337 -3.90 6.89 -4.76
CA ALA A 337 -2.82 7.86 -4.60
C ALA A 337 -2.84 8.50 -3.20
N LEU A 338 -4.02 8.92 -2.73
CA LEU A 338 -4.18 9.50 -1.39
C LEU A 338 -3.83 8.50 -0.27
N VAL A 339 -4.22 7.24 -0.43
CA VAL A 339 -3.90 6.16 0.52
C VAL A 339 -2.40 5.84 0.54
N ARG A 340 -1.75 5.80 -0.64
CA ARG A 340 -0.30 5.61 -0.77
C ARG A 340 0.49 6.79 -0.17
N ALA A 341 0.05 8.03 -0.39
CA ALA A 341 0.67 9.22 0.22
C ALA A 341 0.57 9.20 1.76
N TYR A 342 -0.59 8.85 2.31
CA TYR A 342 -0.79 8.69 3.77
C TYR A 342 0.10 7.59 4.36
N ARG A 343 0.15 6.42 3.70
CA ARG A 343 1.04 5.29 4.02
C ARG A 343 2.50 5.75 4.10
N ASP A 344 2.96 6.47 3.08
CA ASP A 344 4.37 6.89 2.96
C ASP A 344 4.75 7.99 3.96
N GLY A 345 3.80 8.86 4.32
CA GLY A 345 3.96 9.82 5.41
C GLY A 345 4.18 9.14 6.78
N ILE A 346 3.36 8.14 7.12
CA ILE A 346 3.50 7.38 8.37
C ILE A 346 4.79 6.57 8.38
N ASP A 347 5.12 5.87 7.29
CA ASP A 347 6.36 5.08 7.17
C ASP A 347 7.61 5.96 7.33
N ARG A 348 7.65 7.13 6.67
CA ARG A 348 8.75 8.09 6.76
C ARG A 348 8.95 8.59 8.19
N VAL A 349 7.89 9.08 8.83
CA VAL A 349 7.98 9.67 10.18
C VAL A 349 8.21 8.60 11.25
N GLY A 350 7.62 7.40 11.10
CA GLY A 350 7.88 6.25 11.96
C GLY A 350 9.33 5.77 11.88
N THR A 351 9.88 5.67 10.67
CA THR A 351 11.29 5.34 10.44
C THR A 351 12.19 6.37 11.14
N GLN A 352 11.94 7.67 10.95
CA GLN A 352 12.74 8.73 11.58
C GLN A 352 12.67 8.70 13.10
N LEU A 353 11.46 8.56 13.67
CA LEU A 353 11.24 8.41 15.12
C LEU A 353 12.09 7.27 15.70
N CYS A 354 12.05 6.10 15.07
CA CYS A 354 12.76 4.93 15.59
C CYS A 354 14.27 5.01 15.38
N MET A 355 14.75 5.63 14.30
CA MET A 355 16.18 5.88 14.07
C MET A 355 16.76 6.91 15.06
N ASP A 356 16.07 8.03 15.29
CA ASP A 356 16.51 9.09 16.22
C ASP A 356 16.48 8.62 17.68
N ALA A 357 15.52 7.75 18.03
CA ALA A 357 15.41 7.18 19.36
C ALA A 357 16.42 6.05 19.60
N ALA A 358 16.67 5.18 18.60
CA ALA A 358 17.69 4.14 18.68
C ALA A 358 19.11 4.72 18.85
N ALA A 359 19.38 5.93 18.35
CA ALA A 359 20.65 6.64 18.54
C ALA A 359 20.96 7.01 20.01
N ARG A 360 19.99 6.86 20.91
CA ARG A 360 20.09 7.21 22.33
C ARG A 360 20.14 5.97 23.23
N ILE A 361 20.17 4.78 22.65
CA ILE A 361 19.98 3.49 23.32
C ILE A 361 21.28 2.68 23.23
N GLU A 362 21.84 2.31 24.38
CA GLU A 362 23.07 1.52 24.44
C GLU A 362 22.89 0.12 23.81
N ALA A 363 23.97 -0.43 23.27
CA ALA A 363 23.95 -1.78 22.70
C ALA A 363 23.54 -2.82 23.76
N ALA A 364 22.50 -3.60 23.45
CA ALA A 364 21.86 -4.57 24.33
C ALA A 364 20.97 -4.01 25.47
N ASP A 365 20.61 -2.73 25.42
CA ASP A 365 19.52 -2.22 26.27
C ASP A 365 18.19 -2.96 25.98
N THR A 366 17.43 -3.22 27.04
CA THR A 366 16.10 -3.87 27.03
C THR A 366 15.03 -3.01 27.70
N SER A 367 15.30 -1.71 27.85
CA SER A 367 14.43 -0.71 28.45
C SER A 367 13.02 -0.71 27.87
N PRO A 368 12.03 -0.17 28.64
CA PRO A 368 10.70 0.07 28.12
C PRO A 368 10.70 0.90 26.83
N LEU A 369 11.63 1.86 26.69
CA LEU A 369 11.82 2.63 25.46
C LEU A 369 12.13 1.70 24.28
N TRP A 370 13.14 0.85 24.40
CA TRP A 370 13.54 -0.06 23.32
C TRP A 370 12.41 -1.01 22.89
N LYS A 371 11.66 -1.55 23.85
CA LYS A 371 10.51 -2.43 23.58
C LYS A 371 9.40 -1.68 22.84
N THR A 372 9.00 -0.50 23.31
CA THR A 372 7.94 0.28 22.66
C THR A 372 8.35 0.76 21.26
N LEU A 373 9.63 1.05 21.00
CA LEU A 373 10.09 1.42 19.65
C LEU A 373 10.01 0.25 18.65
N LEU A 374 10.34 -0.98 19.09
CA LEU A 374 10.15 -2.18 18.28
C LEU A 374 8.66 -2.43 18.01
N GLU A 375 7.80 -2.30 19.03
CA GLU A 375 6.34 -2.39 18.88
C GLU A 375 5.81 -1.37 17.85
N VAL A 376 6.25 -0.10 17.90
CA VAL A 376 5.88 0.92 16.89
C VAL A 376 6.26 0.48 15.49
N VAL A 377 7.49 0.01 15.27
CA VAL A 377 7.94 -0.43 13.95
C VAL A 377 7.12 -1.61 13.44
N GLU A 378 6.89 -2.63 14.27
CA GLU A 378 6.11 -3.80 13.88
C GLU A 378 4.65 -3.43 13.56
N VAL A 379 4.05 -2.53 14.33
CA VAL A 379 2.71 -2.00 14.08
C VAL A 379 2.66 -1.18 12.78
N ILE A 380 3.61 -0.27 12.55
CA ILE A 380 3.68 0.53 11.31
C ILE A 380 3.87 -0.36 10.07
N ALA A 381 4.76 -1.36 10.15
CA ALA A 381 5.00 -2.29 9.06
C ALA A 381 3.74 -3.12 8.71
N ARG A 382 2.98 -3.60 9.71
CA ARG A 382 1.69 -4.26 9.48
C ARG A 382 0.65 -3.29 8.92
N TYR A 383 0.54 -2.10 9.49
CA TYR A 383 -0.43 -1.08 9.10
C TYR A 383 -0.26 -0.64 7.64
N LYS A 384 1.00 -0.44 7.22
CA LYS A 384 1.40 -0.25 5.83
C LYS A 384 0.93 -1.40 4.93
N GLY A 385 1.22 -2.65 5.33
CA GLY A 385 0.75 -3.83 4.60
C GLY A 385 -0.77 -3.89 4.42
N TRP A 386 -1.56 -3.42 5.39
CA TRP A 386 -3.03 -3.35 5.24
C TRP A 386 -3.52 -2.24 4.30
N LEU A 387 -2.74 -1.17 4.12
CA LEU A 387 -3.00 -0.08 3.16
C LEU A 387 -2.61 -0.50 1.74
N ASP A 388 -1.53 -1.28 1.61
CA ASP A 388 -1.10 -1.88 0.35
C ASP A 388 -2.10 -2.96 -0.11
N GLU A 389 -2.48 -3.93 0.75
CA GLU A 389 -3.49 -4.95 0.45
C GLU A 389 -4.84 -4.33 0.06
N LEU A 390 -5.19 -3.17 0.64
CA LEU A 390 -6.39 -2.43 0.24
C LEU A 390 -6.29 -1.90 -1.20
N CYS A 391 -5.20 -1.21 -1.53
CA CYS A 391 -4.98 -0.69 -2.88
C CYS A 391 -5.01 -1.82 -3.93
N ASP A 392 -4.39 -2.96 -3.62
CA ASP A 392 -4.28 -4.10 -4.52
C ASP A 392 -5.60 -4.91 -4.62
N SER A 393 -6.49 -4.80 -3.63
CA SER A 393 -7.78 -5.51 -3.61
C SER A 393 -8.79 -4.98 -4.64
N VAL A 394 -8.66 -3.73 -5.08
CA VAL A 394 -9.55 -3.09 -6.05
C VAL A 394 -8.88 -3.06 -7.42
N ARG A 395 -9.49 -3.68 -8.44
CA ARG A 395 -8.98 -3.66 -9.81
C ARG A 395 -9.22 -2.30 -10.48
N GLY A 396 -8.26 -1.86 -11.29
CA GLY A 396 -8.33 -0.58 -12.00
C GLY A 396 -7.89 0.61 -11.14
N GLY A 397 -7.59 1.74 -11.78
CA GLY A 397 -6.99 2.90 -11.11
C GLY A 397 -5.52 2.70 -10.69
N ASP A 398 -4.93 1.53 -10.97
CA ASP A 398 -3.47 1.39 -11.07
C ASP A 398 -3.06 1.81 -12.49
N PRO A 399 -1.93 2.51 -12.66
CA PRO A 399 -1.58 3.07 -13.95
C PRO A 399 -1.13 1.95 -14.90
N GLU A 400 -1.78 1.90 -16.07
CA GLU A 400 -1.85 0.73 -16.98
C GLU A 400 -0.46 0.27 -17.45
N PRO A 401 0.01 -0.95 -17.09
CA PRO A 401 1.36 -1.42 -17.45
C PRO A 401 1.58 -1.29 -18.96
N ALA A 402 2.57 -0.47 -19.35
CA ALA A 402 2.89 -0.28 -20.76
C ALA A 402 3.16 -1.66 -21.37
N ALA A 403 2.46 -1.97 -22.46
CA ALA A 403 2.69 -3.22 -23.18
C ALA A 403 4.19 -3.29 -23.53
N ALA A 404 4.86 -4.33 -23.05
CA ALA A 404 6.26 -4.55 -23.39
C ALA A 404 6.40 -4.52 -24.92
N PRO A 405 7.48 -3.93 -25.47
CA PRO A 405 7.68 -3.83 -26.92
C PRO A 405 8.01 -5.21 -27.52
N GLY A 406 6.99 -6.06 -27.59
CA GLY A 406 6.98 -7.34 -28.25
C GLY A 406 6.45 -7.18 -29.66
N THR A 407 7.34 -7.42 -30.64
CA THR A 407 7.08 -7.64 -32.06
C THR A 407 5.63 -8.04 -32.39
N SER A 408 4.82 -7.07 -32.82
CA SER A 408 3.51 -7.36 -33.43
C SER A 408 3.75 -7.81 -34.87
N GLY A 409 3.74 -9.13 -35.06
CA GLY A 409 4.00 -9.79 -36.33
C GLY A 409 3.06 -10.96 -36.59
N GLN A 410 1.85 -10.98 -36.01
CA GLN A 410 0.70 -11.79 -36.45
C GLN A 410 -0.56 -11.46 -35.63
N ALA A 411 -1.65 -11.14 -36.31
CA ALA A 411 -2.96 -10.97 -35.69
C ALA A 411 -3.69 -12.32 -35.59
N PRO A 412 -4.25 -12.68 -34.42
CA PRO A 412 -5.21 -13.77 -34.34
C PRO A 412 -6.59 -13.27 -34.80
N VAL A 413 -7.10 -13.87 -35.88
CA VAL A 413 -8.43 -13.61 -36.42
C VAL A 413 -9.49 -14.12 -35.43
N SER A 414 -10.49 -13.29 -35.12
CA SER A 414 -11.65 -13.68 -34.30
C SER A 414 -12.53 -14.70 -35.03
N ALA A 415 -12.84 -15.82 -34.37
CA ALA A 415 -13.89 -16.75 -34.81
C ALA A 415 -15.13 -16.64 -33.90
N PRO A 416 -16.36 -16.47 -34.45
CA PRO A 416 -17.60 -16.47 -33.68
C PRO A 416 -18.12 -17.89 -33.41
N GLY A 417 -18.97 -18.04 -32.40
CA GLY A 417 -19.52 -19.34 -31.99
C GLY A 417 -20.76 -19.79 -32.75
N ILE A 418 -20.65 -20.97 -33.39
CA ILE A 418 -21.63 -22.07 -33.50
C ILE A 418 -23.13 -21.70 -33.68
N ALA A 419 -23.68 -22.03 -34.86
CA ALA A 419 -24.95 -22.75 -34.98
C ALA A 419 -24.98 -23.63 -36.26
N SER A 420 -25.25 -24.92 -36.06
CA SER A 420 -25.31 -26.03 -37.02
C SER A 420 -26.15 -25.79 -38.30
N SER A 421 -25.67 -26.25 -39.47
CA SER A 421 -26.24 -27.40 -40.21
C SER A 421 -25.41 -27.82 -41.44
N LEU A 422 -25.19 -29.12 -41.58
CA LEU A 422 -24.64 -29.85 -42.75
C LEU A 422 -25.82 -30.28 -43.68
N PRO A 423 -25.63 -30.68 -44.98
CA PRO A 423 -24.56 -31.58 -45.42
C PRO A 423 -23.82 -31.29 -46.76
N ASP A 424 -22.66 -31.96 -46.83
CA ASP A 424 -21.87 -32.50 -47.96
C ASP A 424 -22.69 -33.15 -49.12
N PRO A 425 -22.11 -33.54 -50.30
CA PRO A 425 -20.73 -34.05 -50.48
C PRO A 425 -19.97 -33.75 -51.81
N ALA A 426 -18.71 -34.24 -51.87
CA ALA A 426 -17.94 -34.68 -53.06
C ALA A 426 -17.45 -33.60 -54.07
N ASP A 427 -16.35 -33.72 -54.80
CA ASP A 427 -15.23 -34.69 -54.93
C ASP A 427 -13.95 -33.86 -55.29
N ALA A 428 -12.76 -34.10 -54.75
CA ALA A 428 -11.74 -35.09 -55.15
C ALA A 428 -10.94 -34.79 -56.46
N LEU A 429 -9.60 -34.73 -56.31
CA LEU A 429 -8.51 -35.15 -57.22
C LEU A 429 -7.91 -34.23 -58.33
N ALA A 430 -6.59 -34.45 -58.50
CA ALA A 430 -5.67 -34.19 -59.64
C ALA A 430 -5.40 -32.73 -60.08
N VAL A 431 -4.18 -32.16 -60.14
CA VAL A 431 -2.81 -32.59 -60.56
C VAL A 431 -2.52 -32.44 -62.06
N SER A 432 -1.53 -31.57 -62.38
CA SER A 432 -0.77 -31.42 -63.64
C SER A 432 -1.55 -30.92 -64.89
N ASP A 433 -0.93 -30.28 -65.89
CA ASP A 433 0.50 -29.97 -66.15
C ASP A 433 0.68 -28.79 -67.14
N THR A 434 1.81 -28.06 -67.07
CA THR A 434 2.47 -27.30 -68.18
C THR A 434 1.68 -26.18 -68.92
N VAL A 435 2.23 -25.11 -69.53
CA VAL A 435 3.60 -24.60 -69.77
C VAL A 435 3.54 -23.05 -69.94
N ASP A 436 4.62 -22.35 -69.56
CA ASP A 436 4.97 -20.98 -70.01
C ASP A 436 5.17 -20.92 -71.56
N PRO A 437 5.05 -19.77 -72.29
CA PRO A 437 5.79 -18.54 -71.96
C PRO A 437 5.26 -17.14 -72.41
N VAL A 438 5.74 -16.10 -71.69
CA VAL A 438 6.36 -14.83 -72.16
C VAL A 438 5.58 -13.81 -73.06
N ASP A 439 5.63 -12.55 -72.59
CA ASP A 439 5.53 -11.22 -73.25
C ASP A 439 4.25 -10.67 -73.93
N ALA A 440 3.71 -9.64 -73.26
CA ALA A 440 3.58 -8.24 -73.71
C ALA A 440 2.74 -7.82 -74.96
N ALA A 441 1.56 -7.25 -74.66
CA ALA A 441 0.95 -6.03 -75.25
C ALA A 441 -0.17 -5.57 -74.27
N ASP A 442 -0.41 -4.33 -73.86
CA ASP A 442 -0.31 -2.97 -74.43
C ASP A 442 -1.52 -2.52 -75.30
N ALA A 443 -1.94 -1.25 -75.13
CA ALA A 443 -3.06 -0.51 -75.78
C ALA A 443 -4.51 -1.10 -75.60
N ALA A 444 -5.54 -0.35 -75.17
CA ALA A 444 -6.24 0.80 -75.80
C ALA A 444 -7.00 0.40 -77.10
N GLU A 445 -8.21 0.87 -77.44
CA GLU A 445 -9.08 1.95 -76.93
C GLU A 445 -10.57 1.74 -77.39
N ALA A 446 -11.45 2.68 -77.05
CA ALA A 446 -12.70 3.07 -77.76
C ALA A 446 -14.01 2.23 -77.67
N ALA A 447 -14.97 2.81 -76.91
CA ALA A 447 -16.38 3.12 -77.27
C ALA A 447 -17.34 2.00 -77.78
N ALA A 448 -18.62 1.90 -77.38
CA ALA A 448 -19.59 2.97 -77.10
C ALA A 448 -20.95 2.41 -76.58
N ARG A 449 -21.69 3.20 -75.76
CA ARG A 449 -23.18 3.17 -75.53
C ARG A 449 -23.76 1.85 -74.94
N THR A 450 -24.89 1.75 -74.23
CA THR A 450 -25.76 2.61 -73.38
C THR A 450 -26.56 1.63 -72.44
N GLU A 451 -27.47 1.96 -71.51
CA GLU A 451 -28.22 3.19 -71.17
C GLU A 451 -28.63 3.23 -69.68
N ASP A 452 -28.65 4.45 -69.11
CA ASP A 452 -29.58 5.02 -68.11
C ASP A 452 -30.26 4.17 -66.99
N ARG A 453 -30.01 4.56 -65.72
CA ARG A 453 -31.06 5.12 -64.83
C ARG A 453 -30.53 5.65 -63.48
N GLY A 454 -30.63 6.97 -63.30
CA GLY A 454 -30.94 7.62 -62.02
C GLY A 454 -29.90 7.61 -60.88
N SER A 455 -29.06 8.64 -60.82
CA SER A 455 -28.37 9.06 -59.57
C SER A 455 -28.85 10.45 -59.12
N PRO A 456 -29.12 10.69 -57.82
CA PRO A 456 -29.13 12.03 -57.27
C PRO A 456 -27.70 12.59 -57.22
N ALA A 457 -27.55 13.91 -57.35
CA ALA A 457 -26.24 14.53 -57.57
C ALA A 457 -25.26 14.37 -56.39
N PRO A 458 -24.02 13.90 -56.62
CA PRO A 458 -22.98 13.94 -55.60
C PRO A 458 -22.44 15.36 -55.45
N VAL A 459 -22.43 15.88 -54.22
CA VAL A 459 -21.79 17.16 -53.90
C VAL A 459 -20.28 17.01 -54.12
N ARG A 460 -19.73 17.79 -55.05
CA ARG A 460 -18.28 17.90 -55.26
C ARG A 460 -17.58 18.26 -53.94
N PRO A 461 -16.51 17.58 -53.54
CA PRO A 461 -15.58 18.16 -52.57
C PRO A 461 -15.06 19.48 -53.14
N LEU A 462 -15.06 20.54 -52.34
CA LEU A 462 -14.32 21.74 -52.72
C LEU A 462 -12.85 21.34 -52.90
N ALA A 463 -12.31 21.57 -54.09
CA ALA A 463 -10.87 21.45 -54.30
C ALA A 463 -10.18 22.41 -53.33
N ALA A 464 -9.39 21.85 -52.41
CA ALA A 464 -8.61 22.66 -51.49
C ALA A 464 -7.68 23.56 -52.31
N ALA A 465 -7.75 24.87 -52.08
CA ALA A 465 -6.88 25.83 -52.74
C ALA A 465 -5.41 25.42 -52.57
N PRO A 466 -4.54 25.60 -53.58
CA PRO A 466 -3.12 25.27 -53.45
C PRO A 466 -2.55 26.04 -52.26
N ARG A 467 -2.03 25.29 -51.27
CA ARG A 467 -1.40 25.91 -50.09
C ARG A 467 -0.24 26.78 -50.58
N PRO A 468 -0.08 28.01 -50.07
CA PRO A 468 1.03 28.87 -50.48
C PRO A 468 2.37 28.17 -50.21
N PRO A 469 3.39 28.39 -51.07
CA PRO A 469 4.69 27.75 -50.91
C PRO A 469 5.28 28.11 -49.54
N ASP A 470 5.80 27.11 -48.85
CA ASP A 470 6.32 27.26 -47.49
C ASP A 470 7.68 27.98 -47.50
N THR A 471 7.61 29.32 -47.36
CA THR A 471 8.72 30.27 -47.40
C THR A 471 9.75 30.12 -46.27
N ARG A 472 9.50 29.25 -45.27
CA ARG A 472 10.42 29.05 -44.16
C ARG A 472 11.71 28.36 -44.60
N THR A 473 12.84 28.80 -44.02
CA THR A 473 14.14 28.14 -44.19
C THR A 473 14.14 26.73 -43.58
N ALA A 474 15.11 25.89 -43.95
CA ALA A 474 15.27 24.56 -43.35
C ALA A 474 15.44 24.63 -41.82
N VAL A 475 16.18 25.61 -41.31
CA VAL A 475 16.40 25.83 -39.88
C VAL A 475 15.10 26.26 -39.17
N GLN A 476 14.31 27.14 -39.79
CA GLN A 476 12.99 27.53 -39.25
C GLN A 476 12.02 26.33 -39.18
N LYS A 477 12.03 25.45 -40.18
CA LYS A 477 11.23 24.20 -40.17
C LYS A 477 11.71 23.23 -39.09
N GLN A 478 13.02 23.15 -38.87
CA GLN A 478 13.61 22.34 -37.79
C GLN A 478 13.25 22.89 -36.40
N ALA A 479 13.28 24.21 -36.22
CA ALA A 479 12.87 24.90 -35.01
C ALA A 479 11.37 24.69 -34.70
N ASP A 480 10.49 24.89 -35.68
CA ASP A 480 9.05 24.61 -35.53
C ASP A 480 8.81 23.13 -35.15
N GLY A 481 9.59 22.21 -35.72
CA GLY A 481 9.56 20.79 -35.39
C GLY A 481 10.04 20.46 -33.97
N LEU A 482 11.05 21.16 -33.45
CA LEU A 482 11.54 21.02 -32.08
C LEU A 482 10.59 21.64 -31.06
N LEU A 483 10.05 22.84 -31.32
CA LEU A 483 9.07 23.50 -30.46
C LEU A 483 7.80 22.67 -30.29
N LYS A 484 7.41 21.89 -31.31
CA LYS A 484 6.31 20.91 -31.18
C LYS A 484 6.64 19.71 -30.30
N ARG A 485 7.92 19.33 -30.17
CA ARG A 485 8.39 18.19 -29.35
C ARG A 485 8.82 18.60 -27.94
N CYS A 486 9.15 19.88 -27.74
CA CYS A 486 9.36 20.52 -26.44
C CYS A 486 8.17 21.45 -26.10
N PRO A 487 7.05 20.92 -25.58
CA PRO A 487 5.86 21.73 -25.30
C PRO A 487 5.95 22.57 -24.02
N VAL A 488 6.97 22.41 -23.16
CA VAL A 488 7.03 23.02 -21.82
C VAL A 488 7.66 24.41 -21.79
N ASP A 489 6.91 25.44 -21.40
CA ASP A 489 7.40 26.81 -21.17
C ASP A 489 8.04 27.00 -19.80
N SER A 490 8.80 28.09 -19.65
CA SER A 490 9.31 28.49 -18.34
C SER A 490 8.19 28.86 -17.36
N GLU A 491 7.03 29.32 -17.83
CA GLU A 491 5.82 29.53 -17.01
C GLU A 491 5.25 28.20 -16.48
N THR A 492 5.03 27.21 -17.34
CA THR A 492 4.57 25.89 -16.89
C THR A 492 5.58 25.23 -15.95
N ALA A 493 6.88 25.31 -16.26
CA ALA A 493 7.91 24.76 -15.38
C ALA A 493 7.93 25.47 -14.01
N ALA A 494 7.80 26.80 -13.96
CA ALA A 494 7.72 27.55 -12.72
C ALA A 494 6.45 27.23 -11.90
N ARG A 495 5.29 27.06 -12.57
CA ARG A 495 4.01 26.69 -11.93
C ARG A 495 4.08 25.39 -11.13
N PHE A 496 4.90 24.44 -11.59
CA PHE A 496 5.14 23.15 -10.92
C PHE A 496 6.44 23.12 -10.11
N GLY A 497 7.10 24.26 -9.86
CA GLY A 497 8.36 24.32 -9.11
C GLY A 497 9.53 23.57 -9.76
N GLY A 498 9.45 23.27 -11.06
CA GLY A 498 10.39 22.42 -11.79
C GLY A 498 10.19 20.92 -11.63
N ASP A 499 9.14 20.46 -10.91
CA ASP A 499 8.91 19.04 -10.66
C ASP A 499 8.74 18.26 -11.97
N ALA A 500 9.77 17.48 -12.32
CA ALA A 500 9.85 16.77 -13.58
C ALA A 500 8.70 15.78 -13.77
N VAL A 501 8.23 15.13 -12.69
CA VAL A 501 7.15 14.15 -12.71
C VAL A 501 5.80 14.85 -12.88
N ALA A 502 5.54 15.91 -12.10
CA ALA A 502 4.28 16.66 -12.21
C ALA A 502 4.12 17.37 -13.57
N ILE A 503 5.22 17.89 -14.13
CA ILE A 503 5.23 18.49 -15.48
C ILE A 503 4.97 17.40 -16.53
N ALA A 504 5.60 16.23 -16.41
CA ALA A 504 5.44 15.12 -17.34
C ALA A 504 4.00 14.54 -17.35
N ASP A 505 3.40 14.33 -16.18
CA ASP A 505 2.00 13.91 -16.04
C ASP A 505 1.03 14.95 -16.64
N ALA A 506 1.28 16.25 -16.41
CA ALA A 506 0.50 17.33 -17.02
C ALA A 506 0.57 17.36 -18.57
N PHE A 507 1.59 16.75 -19.17
CA PHE A 507 1.73 16.54 -20.62
C PHE A 507 1.40 15.10 -21.07
N GLY A 508 0.83 14.26 -20.19
CA GLY A 508 0.42 12.88 -20.50
C GLY A 508 1.56 11.93 -20.82
N LYS A 509 2.73 12.13 -20.19
CA LYS A 509 3.90 11.24 -20.30
C LYS A 509 3.83 10.11 -19.25
N ASP A 510 4.55 9.02 -19.49
CA ASP A 510 4.64 7.91 -18.54
C ASP A 510 5.77 8.16 -17.54
N THR A 511 5.42 8.41 -16.28
CA THR A 511 6.35 8.75 -15.18
C THR A 511 6.74 7.57 -14.30
N ARG A 512 6.09 6.41 -14.48
CA ARG A 512 6.04 5.37 -13.44
C ARG A 512 7.36 4.74 -13.08
N ASP A 513 8.23 4.54 -14.07
CA ASP A 513 9.54 3.95 -13.79
C ASP A 513 10.39 4.90 -12.95
N ILE A 514 10.29 6.22 -13.17
CA ILE A 514 10.91 7.24 -12.32
C ILE A 514 10.26 7.27 -10.93
N GLU A 515 8.93 7.30 -10.82
CA GLU A 515 8.24 7.27 -9.52
C GLU A 515 8.57 6.01 -8.71
N ARG A 516 8.66 4.85 -9.38
CA ARG A 516 9.09 3.59 -8.79
C ARG A 516 10.55 3.64 -8.31
N LEU A 517 11.45 4.23 -9.10
CA LEU A 517 12.86 4.41 -8.73
C LEU A 517 13.01 5.40 -7.56
N MET A 518 12.22 6.48 -7.53
CA MET A 518 12.15 7.42 -6.39
C MET A 518 11.60 6.75 -5.12
N GLY A 519 10.69 5.78 -5.27
CA GLY A 519 10.15 4.97 -4.17
C GLY A 519 11.09 3.86 -3.68
N ASP A 520 12.01 3.37 -4.50
CA ASP A 520 12.97 2.33 -4.12
C ASP A 520 14.15 2.89 -3.31
N ARG A 521 14.02 2.80 -1.98
CA ARG A 521 15.07 3.19 -1.02
C ARG A 521 16.38 2.39 -1.12
N LYS A 522 16.48 1.36 -1.96
CA LYS A 522 17.73 0.65 -2.26
C LYS A 522 18.51 1.29 -3.42
N THR A 523 17.84 1.99 -4.32
CA THR A 523 18.47 2.66 -5.46
C THR A 523 19.10 3.99 -5.01
N SER A 524 20.30 4.30 -5.49
CA SER A 524 21.01 5.54 -5.11
C SER A 524 20.40 6.76 -5.81
N ALA A 525 20.25 7.88 -5.10
CA ALA A 525 19.71 9.14 -5.63
C ALA A 525 20.33 9.56 -6.97
N ALA A 526 21.65 9.44 -7.13
CA ALA A 526 22.36 9.76 -8.38
C ALA A 526 21.92 8.91 -9.58
N VAL A 527 21.56 7.64 -9.38
CA VAL A 527 21.01 6.78 -10.46
C VAL A 527 19.62 7.26 -10.84
N VAL A 528 18.74 7.50 -9.86
CA VAL A 528 17.38 8.00 -10.13
C VAL A 528 17.41 9.37 -10.82
N ALA A 529 18.28 10.28 -10.37
CA ALA A 529 18.46 11.60 -10.97
C ALA A 529 19.06 11.51 -12.39
N THR A 530 19.92 10.53 -12.67
CA THR A 530 20.42 10.27 -14.04
C THR A 530 19.29 9.78 -14.94
N SER A 531 18.49 8.81 -14.48
CA SER A 531 17.31 8.33 -15.21
C SER A 531 16.28 9.43 -15.42
N MET A 532 16.03 10.28 -14.41
CA MET A 532 15.10 11.41 -14.52
C MET A 532 15.54 12.43 -15.57
N ARG A 533 16.85 12.74 -15.66
CA ARG A 533 17.39 13.59 -16.74
C ARG A 533 17.25 12.93 -18.12
N GLN A 534 17.47 11.61 -18.23
CA GLN A 534 17.29 10.85 -19.48
C GLN A 534 15.83 10.82 -19.95
N GLU A 535 14.88 10.69 -19.03
CA GLU A 535 13.45 10.77 -19.34
C GLU A 535 13.01 12.19 -19.73
N VAL A 536 13.49 13.22 -19.02
CA VAL A 536 13.26 14.64 -19.38
C VAL A 536 13.73 14.95 -20.81
N ASP A 537 14.92 14.47 -21.20
CA ASP A 537 15.43 14.54 -22.58
C ASP A 537 14.50 13.85 -23.60
N GLY A 538 13.87 12.74 -23.21
CA GLY A 538 12.92 11.99 -24.04
C GLY A 538 11.54 12.66 -24.12
N TRP A 539 11.09 13.29 -23.04
CA TRP A 539 9.78 13.93 -22.95
C TRP A 539 9.74 15.32 -23.59
N PHE A 540 10.84 16.08 -23.49
CA PHE A 540 10.93 17.50 -23.81
C PHE A 540 12.07 17.89 -24.76
N GLU A 541 12.71 16.93 -25.43
CA GLU A 541 13.93 17.08 -26.26
C GLU A 541 15.19 17.53 -25.52
N ARG A 542 16.34 17.16 -26.09
CA ARG A 542 17.66 17.48 -25.51
C ARG A 542 18.00 18.96 -25.63
N ARG A 543 18.58 19.51 -24.56
CA ARG A 543 19.10 20.89 -24.50
C ARG A 543 19.98 21.23 -25.70
N GLU A 544 20.95 20.38 -26.02
CA GLU A 544 21.97 20.66 -27.04
C GLU A 544 21.34 20.83 -28.43
N ARG A 545 20.23 20.11 -28.72
CA ARG A 545 19.48 20.28 -29.97
C ARG A 545 18.75 21.61 -30.05
N LEU A 546 18.15 22.05 -28.95
CA LEU A 546 17.47 23.35 -28.89
C LEU A 546 18.50 24.48 -29.03
N GLU A 547 19.66 24.37 -28.40
CA GLU A 547 20.77 25.33 -28.52
C GLU A 547 21.37 25.35 -29.93
N GLN A 548 21.62 24.19 -30.54
CA GLN A 548 22.15 24.07 -31.90
C GLN A 548 21.23 24.70 -32.95
N VAL A 549 19.92 24.56 -32.80
CA VAL A 549 18.95 25.15 -33.75
C VAL A 549 18.74 26.64 -33.47
N ARG A 550 18.77 27.06 -32.20
CA ARG A 550 18.73 28.48 -31.83
C ARG A 550 19.93 29.27 -32.39
N SER A 551 21.13 28.70 -32.38
CA SER A 551 22.33 29.38 -32.91
C SER A 551 22.35 29.50 -34.45
N GLY A 552 21.55 28.70 -35.15
CA GLY A 552 21.34 28.80 -36.59
C GLY A 552 20.25 29.77 -37.04
N LEU A 553 19.55 30.43 -36.11
CA LEU A 553 18.49 31.40 -36.39
C LEU A 553 18.99 32.84 -36.23
N CYS A 554 18.31 33.77 -36.91
CA CYS A 554 18.50 35.20 -36.67
C CYS A 554 17.98 35.59 -35.27
N ALA A 555 18.62 36.57 -34.63
CA ALA A 555 18.18 37.09 -33.35
C ALA A 555 16.75 37.69 -33.38
N GLU A 556 16.33 38.19 -34.55
CA GLU A 556 14.99 38.77 -34.78
C GLU A 556 13.92 37.72 -35.12
N ASP A 557 14.28 36.44 -35.31
CA ASP A 557 13.27 35.39 -35.56
C ASP A 557 12.49 35.09 -34.27
N PRO A 558 11.14 35.16 -34.26
CA PRO A 558 10.33 34.87 -33.07
C PRO A 558 10.62 33.50 -32.43
N ARG A 559 11.06 32.52 -33.23
CA ARG A 559 11.46 31.18 -32.75
C ARG A 559 12.66 31.22 -31.81
N THR A 560 13.56 32.18 -31.97
CA THR A 560 14.72 32.39 -31.09
C THR A 560 14.26 32.73 -29.66
N GLY A 561 13.18 33.51 -29.53
CA GLY A 561 12.51 33.77 -28.25
C GLY A 561 11.88 32.51 -27.65
N HIS A 562 11.08 31.79 -28.44
CA HIS A 562 10.43 30.55 -27.99
C HIS A 562 11.45 29.46 -27.57
N LEU A 563 12.50 29.22 -28.35
CA LEU A 563 13.57 28.26 -28.00
C LEU A 563 14.31 28.69 -26.72
N THR A 564 14.48 29.99 -26.49
CA THR A 564 15.10 30.50 -25.25
C THR A 564 14.20 30.32 -24.03
N ASP A 565 12.88 30.46 -24.18
CA ASP A 565 11.91 30.12 -23.13
C ASP A 565 11.91 28.61 -22.83
N ARG A 566 11.89 27.74 -23.86
CA ARG A 566 12.00 26.29 -23.68
C ARG A 566 13.29 25.87 -22.98
N LEU A 567 14.43 26.49 -23.32
CA LEU A 567 15.70 26.27 -22.62
C LEU A 567 15.64 26.70 -21.15
N ARG A 568 15.01 27.84 -20.85
CA ARG A 568 14.75 28.28 -19.47
C ARG A 568 13.85 27.31 -18.70
N ALA A 569 12.88 26.68 -19.37
CA ALA A 569 12.07 25.62 -18.76
C ALA A 569 12.93 24.43 -18.33
N LEU A 570 13.82 23.96 -19.21
CA LEU A 570 14.79 22.90 -18.89
C LEU A 570 15.77 23.31 -17.78
N ASP A 571 16.16 24.59 -17.69
CA ASP A 571 16.96 25.11 -16.56
C ASP A 571 16.22 25.06 -15.22
N ILE A 572 14.88 25.23 -15.21
CA ILE A 572 14.06 25.12 -14.00
C ILE A 572 13.95 23.65 -13.58
N ILE A 573 13.74 22.74 -14.54
CA ILE A 573 13.62 21.30 -14.30
C ILE A 573 14.95 20.71 -13.80
N ASP A 574 16.08 20.95 -14.46
CA ASP A 574 17.37 20.38 -14.03
C ASP A 574 17.82 20.89 -12.64
N ARG A 575 17.45 22.13 -12.28
CA ARG A 575 17.61 22.63 -10.90
C ARG A 575 16.80 21.81 -9.91
N TYR A 576 15.52 21.55 -10.18
CA TYR A 576 14.70 20.66 -9.35
C TYR A 576 15.34 19.27 -9.23
N VAL A 577 15.77 18.64 -10.34
CA VAL A 577 16.37 17.30 -10.30
C VAL A 577 17.65 17.29 -9.47
N THR A 578 18.47 18.34 -9.57
CA THR A 578 19.71 18.48 -8.79
C THR A 578 19.44 18.71 -7.31
N THR A 579 18.46 19.55 -6.97
CA THR A 579 18.00 19.75 -5.58
C THR A 579 17.43 18.46 -4.99
N TRP A 580 16.62 17.73 -5.76
CA TRP A 580 16.07 16.44 -5.36
C TRP A 580 17.18 15.39 -5.16
N GLU A 581 18.18 15.33 -6.06
CA GLU A 581 19.34 14.43 -5.96
C GLU A 581 20.12 14.68 -4.66
N ALA A 582 20.34 15.95 -4.32
CA ALA A 582 20.99 16.36 -3.08
C ALA A 582 20.20 15.93 -1.84
N ASP A 583 18.90 16.24 -1.76
CA ASP A 583 18.10 15.95 -0.58
C ASP A 583 17.83 14.46 -0.39
N ALA A 584 17.62 13.71 -1.48
CA ALA A 584 17.54 12.26 -1.44
C ALA A 584 18.88 11.62 -1.01
N ALA A 585 20.03 12.18 -1.40
CA ALA A 585 21.34 11.73 -0.94
C ALA A 585 21.59 12.05 0.55
N LYS A 586 21.19 13.23 1.04
CA LYS A 586 21.24 13.61 2.47
C LYS A 586 20.39 12.67 3.34
N CYS A 587 19.27 12.18 2.81
CA CYS A 587 18.34 11.27 3.51
C CYS A 587 18.61 9.77 3.26
N ALA A 588 19.74 9.39 2.67
CA ALA A 588 20.02 7.99 2.34
C ALA A 588 20.09 7.08 3.59
N LEU A 589 19.24 6.04 3.65
CA LEU A 589 19.22 5.05 4.75
C LEU A 589 20.53 4.25 4.90
N PHE A 590 21.28 4.10 3.79
CA PHE A 590 22.54 3.36 3.71
C PHE A 590 23.59 4.22 2.98
N PRO A 591 24.24 5.18 3.65
CA PRO A 591 25.24 6.04 3.03
C PRO A 591 26.51 5.24 2.71
N LYS A 592 26.87 5.24 1.43
CA LYS A 592 28.11 4.63 0.91
C LYS A 592 29.13 5.74 0.65
N ALA A 593 30.41 5.41 0.53
CA ALA A 593 31.46 6.39 0.21
C ALA A 593 31.07 7.27 -1.00
N LYS A 594 30.51 6.65 -2.05
CA LYS A 594 29.97 7.34 -3.24
C LYS A 594 28.87 8.37 -2.95
N HIS A 595 28.05 8.18 -1.93
CA HIS A 595 27.03 9.18 -1.56
C HIS A 595 27.68 10.42 -0.92
N LEU A 596 28.71 10.21 -0.09
CA LEU A 596 29.49 11.30 0.50
C LEU A 596 30.36 12.01 -0.54
N GLU A 597 31.00 11.27 -1.45
CA GLU A 597 31.72 11.83 -2.62
C GLU A 597 30.80 12.74 -3.42
N ARG A 598 29.58 12.27 -3.72
CA ARG A 598 28.58 13.04 -4.47
C ARG A 598 28.10 14.29 -3.73
N LEU A 599 27.82 14.21 -2.43
CA LEU A 599 27.48 15.39 -1.62
C LEU A 599 28.62 16.42 -1.58
N LEU A 600 29.87 15.97 -1.54
CA LEU A 600 31.06 16.83 -1.60
C LEU A 600 31.29 17.44 -2.99
N GLU A 601 30.92 16.75 -4.08
CA GLU A 601 30.92 17.30 -5.45
C GLU A 601 29.84 18.37 -5.63
N MET A 602 28.63 18.15 -5.09
CA MET A 602 27.52 19.10 -5.18
C MET A 602 27.66 20.30 -4.23
N GLY A 603 28.66 20.31 -3.33
CA GLY A 603 28.84 21.37 -2.33
C GLY A 603 27.82 21.33 -1.18
N GLU A 604 27.19 20.18 -0.96
CA GLU A 604 26.05 19.98 -0.04
C GLU A 604 26.46 19.59 1.39
N ILE A 605 27.73 19.81 1.72
CA ILE A 605 28.27 19.69 3.08
C ILE A 605 28.40 21.10 3.68
N GLU A 606 27.81 21.30 4.87
CA GLU A 606 27.85 22.55 5.63
C GLU A 606 29.18 22.68 6.39
N HIS A 607 29.61 21.60 7.07
CA HIS A 607 30.83 21.57 7.88
C HIS A 607 31.40 20.15 8.00
N VAL A 608 32.71 20.06 8.21
CA VAL A 608 33.44 18.82 8.51
C VAL A 608 34.30 19.08 9.75
N ASP A 609 33.94 18.49 10.88
CA ASP A 609 34.61 18.70 12.16
C ASP A 609 36.04 18.14 12.12
N ALA A 610 36.93 18.71 12.94
CA ALA A 610 38.24 18.11 13.22
C ALA A 610 38.09 16.68 13.80
N PRO A 611 39.00 15.73 13.50
CA PRO A 611 38.91 14.37 14.03
C PRO A 611 39.01 14.36 15.56
N VAL A 612 38.03 13.77 16.25
CA VAL A 612 38.02 13.69 17.72
C VAL A 612 38.25 12.25 18.22
N PRO A 613 38.95 12.04 19.35
CA PRO A 613 39.09 10.71 19.95
C PRO A 613 37.73 10.20 20.46
N LEU A 614 37.35 8.99 20.05
CA LEU A 614 36.07 8.40 20.45
C LEU A 614 36.13 7.99 21.93
N ARG A 615 35.23 8.51 22.76
CA ARG A 615 35.17 8.17 24.20
C ARG A 615 34.79 6.70 24.41
N SER A 616 35.77 5.81 24.49
CA SER A 616 35.55 4.40 24.86
C SER A 616 34.96 4.29 26.27
N GLY A 617 33.74 3.76 26.37
CA GLY A 617 33.07 3.50 27.64
C GLY A 617 33.86 2.51 28.49
N LYS A 618 34.27 2.96 29.70
CA LYS A 618 35.03 2.24 30.75
C LYS A 618 36.38 1.61 30.38
N ASP A 619 36.67 1.31 29.11
CA ASP A 619 37.95 0.73 28.70
C ASP A 619 38.98 1.81 28.35
N LYS A 620 39.94 2.02 29.27
CA LYS A 620 41.02 3.01 29.12
C LYS A 620 41.97 2.70 27.96
N ARG A 621 42.04 1.45 27.47
CA ARG A 621 43.06 1.03 26.47
C ARG A 621 42.80 1.50 25.04
N ASN A 622 41.60 2.01 24.74
CA ASN A 622 41.15 2.27 23.37
C ASN A 622 40.96 3.76 23.01
N ARG A 623 41.21 4.69 23.93
CA ARG A 623 40.94 6.13 23.76
C ARG A 623 41.75 6.79 22.65
N ASP A 624 42.93 6.26 22.35
CA ASP A 624 43.92 6.90 21.47
C ASP A 624 44.05 6.18 20.11
N ARG A 625 43.17 5.20 19.84
CA ARG A 625 43.22 4.31 18.66
C ARG A 625 41.97 4.37 17.77
N VAL A 626 40.93 5.07 18.21
CA VAL A 626 39.67 5.21 17.48
C VAL A 626 39.26 6.67 17.47
N PHE A 627 39.07 7.21 16.28
CA PHE A 627 38.71 8.60 16.07
C PHE A 627 37.47 8.71 15.20
N GLU A 628 36.85 9.88 15.23
CA GLU A 628 35.63 10.17 14.52
C GLU A 628 35.71 11.56 13.89
N ILE A 629 35.39 11.63 12.59
CA ILE A 629 35.16 12.88 11.86
C ILE A 629 33.66 13.01 11.70
N ARG A 630 33.06 14.05 12.28
CA ARG A 630 31.67 14.42 12.02
C ARG A 630 31.60 15.21 10.71
N ILE A 631 30.55 14.96 9.94
CA ILE A 631 30.24 15.62 8.69
C ILE A 631 28.79 16.08 8.79
N GLN A 632 28.55 17.38 8.70
CA GLN A 632 27.21 17.95 8.72
C GLN A 632 26.80 18.28 7.27
N PRO A 633 25.84 17.57 6.65
CA PRO A 633 25.24 18.01 5.40
C PRO A 633 24.44 19.30 5.63
N ARG A 634 24.30 20.09 4.57
CA ARG A 634 23.40 21.25 4.54
C ARG A 634 21.96 20.84 4.86
N ARG A 635 21.14 21.83 5.25
CA ARG A 635 19.69 21.66 5.42
C ARG A 635 19.03 21.05 4.18
N LEU A 636 17.91 20.37 4.39
CA LEU A 636 17.04 19.94 3.30
C LEU A 636 16.37 21.17 2.67
N SER A 637 16.12 21.13 1.37
CA SER A 637 15.53 22.26 0.65
C SER A 637 14.03 22.32 0.92
N SER A 638 13.51 23.52 1.16
CA SER A 638 12.07 23.75 1.26
C SER A 638 11.47 23.94 -0.15
N PRO A 639 10.30 23.35 -0.48
CA PRO A 639 9.62 23.58 -1.76
C PRO A 639 9.36 25.06 -2.07
N ASP A 640 9.16 25.88 -1.02
CA ASP A 640 8.77 27.29 -1.13
C ASP A 640 9.95 28.27 -1.06
N GLY A 641 11.20 27.78 -1.04
CA GLY A 641 12.40 28.63 -0.96
C GLY A 641 12.62 29.33 0.39
N ILE A 642 11.78 29.06 1.39
CA ILE A 642 11.94 29.56 2.77
C ILE A 642 13.05 28.77 3.46
N GLU A 643 14.07 29.46 4.01
CA GLU A 643 15.30 28.86 4.57
C GLU A 643 15.14 28.07 5.89
N ASP A 644 13.91 27.69 6.27
CA ASP A 644 13.62 26.94 7.51
C ASP A 644 13.50 25.42 7.27
N GLY A 645 14.32 24.91 6.37
CA GLY A 645 14.38 23.48 6.01
C GLY A 645 14.94 22.60 7.14
N ASP A 646 14.37 21.39 7.27
CA ASP A 646 14.77 20.39 8.26
C ASP A 646 16.28 20.09 8.19
N ARG A 647 16.93 19.92 9.34
CA ARG A 647 18.36 19.56 9.39
C ARG A 647 18.54 18.09 9.01
N ALA A 648 19.37 17.85 7.98
CA ALA A 648 19.85 16.53 7.65
C ALA A 648 20.67 15.92 8.81
N LEU A 649 20.56 14.60 8.99
CA LEU A 649 21.33 13.89 10.01
C LEU A 649 22.84 13.94 9.69
N PRO A 650 23.72 14.13 10.70
CA PRO A 650 25.15 14.11 10.48
C PRO A 650 25.63 12.70 10.11
N LEU A 651 26.64 12.67 9.24
CA LEU A 651 27.41 11.49 8.89
C LEU A 651 28.69 11.45 9.72
N PHE A 652 29.22 10.26 9.97
CA PHE A 652 30.42 10.06 10.78
C PHE A 652 31.39 9.09 10.11
N VAL A 653 32.65 9.50 9.97
CA VAL A 653 33.73 8.62 9.50
C VAL A 653 34.54 8.16 10.70
N HIS A 654 34.52 6.85 10.97
CA HIS A 654 35.32 6.22 12.01
C HIS A 654 36.69 5.81 11.47
N LEU A 655 37.72 6.22 12.19
CA LEU A 655 39.13 5.88 11.92
C LEU A 655 39.60 4.89 13.00
N HIS A 656 40.13 3.74 12.61
CA HIS A 656 40.68 2.74 13.52
C HIS A 656 42.17 2.54 13.25
N LEU A 657 43.00 2.60 14.29
CA LEU A 657 44.45 2.49 14.20
C LEU A 657 44.99 1.29 15.00
N SER A 658 46.13 0.77 14.56
CA SER A 658 46.88 -0.29 15.24
C SER A 658 47.59 0.20 16.52
N ARG A 659 47.96 1.48 16.56
CA ARG A 659 48.75 2.13 17.60
C ARG A 659 48.11 3.45 18.07
N PRO A 660 48.39 3.90 19.32
CA PRO A 660 48.04 5.24 19.76
C PRO A 660 48.63 6.32 18.85
N VAL A 661 47.82 7.31 18.46
CA VAL A 661 48.25 8.50 17.72
C VAL A 661 47.51 9.71 18.30
N ASP A 662 48.10 10.89 18.23
CA ASP A 662 47.42 12.14 18.60
C ASP A 662 46.46 12.61 17.48
N ALA A 663 45.31 13.17 17.86
CA ALA A 663 44.26 13.58 16.93
C ALA A 663 44.78 14.55 15.85
N GLY A 664 45.60 15.53 16.26
CA GLY A 664 46.22 16.51 15.36
C GLY A 664 47.17 15.90 14.33
N LYS A 665 47.63 14.66 14.52
CA LYS A 665 48.60 13.98 13.63
C LYS A 665 47.96 12.99 12.65
N LEU A 666 46.64 12.78 12.71
CA LEU A 666 45.96 11.80 11.85
C LEU A 666 46.07 12.12 10.35
N HIS A 667 46.11 13.41 10.01
CA HIS A 667 46.26 13.88 8.62
C HIS A 667 47.64 13.60 8.00
N THR A 668 48.67 13.29 8.81
CA THR A 668 50.02 12.97 8.33
C THR A 668 50.25 11.47 8.15
N LEU A 669 49.27 10.62 8.49
CA LEU A 669 49.39 9.17 8.39
C LEU A 669 49.14 8.69 6.96
N SER A 670 49.77 7.56 6.60
CA SER A 670 49.43 6.85 5.37
C SER A 670 48.10 6.12 5.54
N TYR A 671 47.39 5.84 4.45
CA TYR A 671 46.15 5.04 4.53
C TYR A 671 46.39 3.64 5.15
N GLY A 672 47.61 3.09 5.00
CA GLY A 672 48.00 1.81 5.60
C GLY A 672 48.21 1.82 7.12
N ASP A 673 48.31 2.99 7.76
CA ASP A 673 48.34 3.11 9.22
C ASP A 673 46.94 2.87 9.86
N PHE A 674 45.88 2.93 9.05
CA PHE A 674 44.50 2.69 9.49
C PHE A 674 44.09 1.23 9.26
N ASN A 675 43.77 0.53 10.35
CA ASN A 675 43.21 -0.82 10.31
C ASN A 675 41.83 -0.86 9.63
N ALA A 676 41.05 0.22 9.76
CA ALA A 676 39.78 0.40 9.08
C ALA A 676 39.39 1.89 9.05
N VAL A 677 38.81 2.32 7.92
CA VAL A 677 38.22 3.65 7.72
C VAL A 677 36.82 3.41 7.16
N HIS A 678 35.77 3.73 7.91
CA HIS A 678 34.39 3.48 7.44
C HIS A 678 33.39 4.55 7.83
N LEU A 679 32.46 4.81 6.92
CA LEU A 679 31.33 5.71 7.08
C LEU A 679 30.21 5.06 7.90
N LYS A 680 29.48 5.87 8.67
CA LYS A 680 28.23 5.55 9.37
C LYS A 680 27.30 6.77 9.40
N LEU A 681 26.01 6.54 9.63
CA LEU A 681 25.11 7.60 10.14
C LEU A 681 25.34 7.86 11.63
N ALA A 682 24.89 9.02 12.11
CA ALA A 682 24.55 9.25 13.52
C ALA A 682 23.72 8.08 14.09
N ALA A 683 22.68 7.68 13.33
CA ALA A 683 21.80 6.58 13.65
C ALA A 683 22.43 5.17 13.49
N GLN A 684 23.76 5.05 13.40
CA GLN A 684 24.51 3.78 13.47
C GLN A 684 25.66 3.85 14.50
N GLN A 685 25.90 5.01 15.12
CA GLN A 685 26.89 5.19 16.17
C GLN A 685 26.43 4.45 17.44
N GLY A 686 27.24 3.52 17.95
CA GLY A 686 26.96 2.75 19.18
C GLY A 686 25.89 1.64 19.08
N GLN A 687 25.02 1.62 18.06
CA GLN A 687 23.79 0.80 18.09
C GLN A 687 23.94 -0.70 17.77
N GLY A 688 24.93 -1.08 16.95
CA GLY A 688 25.22 -2.49 16.62
C GLY A 688 23.98 -3.35 16.30
N ARG A 689 23.77 -4.43 17.06
CA ARG A 689 22.66 -5.40 16.86
C ARG A 689 21.26 -4.81 17.06
N ASN A 690 21.13 -3.71 17.83
CA ASN A 690 19.84 -3.09 18.06
C ASN A 690 19.36 -2.41 16.75
N TRP A 691 20.24 -1.68 16.08
CA TRP A 691 19.93 -1.12 14.75
C TRP A 691 19.54 -2.19 13.74
N GLU A 692 20.29 -3.29 13.65
CA GLU A 692 19.99 -4.42 12.75
C GLU A 692 18.61 -5.00 13.07
N LYS A 693 18.30 -5.22 14.36
CA LYS A 693 16.98 -5.70 14.79
C LYS A 693 15.85 -4.73 14.41
N MET A 694 16.07 -3.42 14.54
CA MET A 694 15.10 -2.39 14.14
C MET A 694 14.88 -2.38 12.63
N MET A 695 15.95 -2.43 11.84
CA MET A 695 15.86 -2.46 10.38
C MET A 695 15.20 -3.75 9.87
N HIS A 696 15.50 -4.90 10.49
CA HIS A 696 14.82 -6.17 10.21
C HIS A 696 13.31 -6.09 10.51
N ALA A 697 12.93 -5.46 11.64
CA ALA A 697 11.52 -5.25 12.00
C ALA A 697 10.80 -4.27 11.04
N MET A 698 11.52 -3.27 10.49
CA MET A 698 11.05 -2.41 9.40
C MET A 698 11.00 -3.11 8.02
N GLY A 699 11.31 -4.41 7.95
CA GLY A 699 11.25 -5.22 6.73
C GLY A 699 12.56 -5.32 5.95
N TYR A 700 13.60 -4.59 6.32
CA TYR A 700 14.93 -4.68 5.72
C TYR A 700 15.71 -5.86 6.31
N ARG A 701 15.31 -7.09 5.97
CA ARG A 701 15.84 -8.35 6.54
C ARG A 701 17.34 -8.59 6.33
N ASP A 702 17.96 -7.89 5.38
CA ASP A 702 19.38 -7.96 5.06
C ASP A 702 20.19 -6.77 5.62
N ALA A 703 19.53 -5.84 6.32
CA ALA A 703 20.16 -4.61 6.81
C ALA A 703 21.10 -4.87 7.99
N LYS A 704 22.37 -5.04 7.67
CA LYS A 704 23.49 -5.00 8.61
C LYS A 704 24.02 -3.59 8.76
N VAL A 705 24.71 -3.30 9.87
CA VAL A 705 25.44 -2.02 10.00
C VAL A 705 26.52 -1.96 8.91
N GLU A 706 26.19 -1.33 7.78
CA GLU A 706 27.11 -1.19 6.64
C GLU A 706 28.33 -0.37 7.09
N ARG A 707 29.49 -1.02 7.15
CA ARG A 707 30.78 -0.34 7.29
C ARG A 707 31.31 -0.02 5.91
N ALA A 708 30.69 0.95 5.24
CA ALA A 708 31.12 1.36 3.91
C ALA A 708 32.56 1.91 4.00
N MET A 709 33.52 1.19 3.41
CA MET A 709 34.93 1.59 3.46
C MET A 709 35.12 2.94 2.73
N VAL A 710 35.84 3.84 3.37
CA VAL A 710 36.19 5.17 2.86
C VAL A 710 37.61 5.10 2.33
N GLY A 711 37.79 5.29 1.03
CA GLY A 711 39.12 5.22 0.40
C GLY A 711 40.02 6.40 0.74
N ASP A 712 41.33 6.21 0.53
CA ASP A 712 42.40 7.17 0.77
C ASP A 712 42.12 8.58 0.21
N ALA A 713 41.71 8.68 -1.06
CA ALA A 713 41.40 9.96 -1.71
C ALA A 713 40.26 10.73 -0.99
N LEU A 714 39.20 10.03 -0.58
CA LEU A 714 38.08 10.63 0.15
C LEU A 714 38.50 11.03 1.57
N LEU A 715 39.29 10.20 2.26
CA LEU A 715 39.81 10.50 3.60
C LEU A 715 40.70 11.76 3.60
N ARG A 716 41.62 11.88 2.62
CA ARG A 716 42.46 13.08 2.47
C ARG A 716 41.62 14.33 2.19
N ARG A 717 40.57 14.22 1.36
CA ARG A 717 39.64 15.32 1.07
C ARG A 717 38.90 15.78 2.34
N LEU A 718 38.53 14.86 3.23
CA LEU A 718 37.91 15.20 4.52
C LEU A 718 38.88 15.90 5.46
N PHE A 719 40.12 15.41 5.62
CA PHE A 719 41.14 16.12 6.42
C PHE A 719 41.43 17.52 5.89
N ALA A 720 41.49 17.70 4.56
CA ALA A 720 41.73 18.99 3.92
C ALA A 720 40.55 19.98 4.03
N LEU A 721 39.34 19.51 4.37
CA LEU A 721 38.19 20.35 4.70
C LEU A 721 38.20 20.70 6.19
N ALA A 722 38.39 19.72 7.07
CA ALA A 722 38.47 19.93 8.51
C ALA A 722 39.56 20.95 8.92
N GLY A 723 40.71 20.95 8.23
CA GLY A 723 41.80 21.89 8.50
C GLY A 723 41.59 23.34 8.02
N ARG A 724 40.45 23.68 7.38
CA ARG A 724 40.18 25.06 6.91
C ARG A 724 39.57 25.95 7.97
N ASP A 725 38.80 25.38 8.90
CA ASP A 725 38.06 26.16 9.89
C ASP A 725 38.98 26.67 11.01
N ASP A 726 40.04 25.92 11.37
CA ASP A 726 41.11 26.39 12.26
C ASP A 726 41.85 27.62 11.71
N ALA A 727 42.05 27.69 10.38
CA ALA A 727 42.70 28.83 9.73
C ALA A 727 41.81 30.07 9.71
N SER A 728 40.51 29.90 9.49
CA SER A 728 39.53 31.00 9.53
C SER A 728 39.35 31.57 10.94
N ALA A 729 39.40 30.73 11.98
CA ALA A 729 39.39 31.18 13.37
C ALA A 729 40.68 31.96 13.75
N SER A 730 41.84 31.49 13.28
CA SER A 730 43.13 32.15 13.55
C SER A 730 43.26 33.54 12.90
N ALA A 731 42.64 33.76 11.73
CA ALA A 731 42.68 35.05 11.03
C ALA A 731 41.96 36.19 11.78
N VAL A 732 40.94 35.89 12.59
CA VAL A 732 40.17 36.90 13.35
C VAL A 732 40.91 37.37 14.61
N ALA A 733 41.86 36.59 15.12
CA ALA A 733 42.68 36.94 16.29
C ALA A 733 43.90 37.83 15.96
N GLY A 734 44.15 38.11 14.67
CA GLY A 734 45.39 38.70 14.16
C GLY A 734 45.41 40.22 13.97
N ALA A 735 44.75 41.01 14.84
CA ALA A 735 44.74 42.47 14.76
C ALA A 735 45.22 43.13 16.09
N PRO A 736 46.51 43.50 16.22
CA PRO A 736 47.01 44.19 17.41
C PRO A 736 46.67 45.68 17.36
N GLY A 737 45.63 46.09 18.08
CA GLY A 737 45.34 47.51 18.33
C GLY A 737 46.32 48.11 19.33
N ALA A 738 47.04 49.16 18.91
CA ALA A 738 47.91 49.94 19.78
C ALA A 738 47.25 51.26 20.19
N HIS A 739 47.51 51.65 21.44
CA HIS A 739 47.05 52.88 22.15
C HIS A 739 45.59 52.93 22.59
#